data_AF-A0A956YRZ4-F1
#
_entry.id   AF-A0A956YRZ4-F1
#
_cell.length_a   1.000
_cell.length_b   1.000
_cell.length_c   1.000
_cell.angle_alpha   90.00
_cell.angle_beta   90.00
_cell.angle_gamma   90.00
#
_symmetry.space_group_name_H-M   'P 1'
#
loop_
_entity.id
_entity.type
_entity.pdbx_description
1 polymer ?
#
loop_
_entity_poly.entity_id
_entity_poly.type
_entity_poly.pdbx_seq_one_letter_code
_entity_poly.pdbx_strand_id
1 'polypeptide(L)'
;MFLLEWSASDLLLIAVAAAAMIGTVIWLVPSVKTNLQARTYTEAEITVYDRRIPLYFLAAAFSLTLGGLHMVVKNIPGFWQWLWEAGYGGHLFRDLSNSHIIIVGGGTILLTGITWYVLPRVVNRPLYSNSLAAGSFWFTFIGVVGFYLAWLVLGLVEGNLVRGGMDYMDAKALIGSWHTVPTRITSTIMGVGYWTYVLNVFLTVWTARKVSSKPMGYLTKFMAVSAAALFVGTVQGVLQVLPANADWIHNAGKFGQYVDPISHAHINLVTGMVVSLAAFVGFFSARLGGRRISQRTMNILFWALVPGSLIFYLAFLLTGLILGSGIDVPAAVTTFLARNFTYVLAFSGVAMLAGFWVYFGITGFSLRFNQIKKQFLQATPVAFWLVSLVALFVGTMQGLLQAIPAVNYLLITPEEIPNIHAQLNMIGGVLMALIGLVYYLLPELTGQKVSSKLTRLSLISLTFGIAGYYTLTLMSGLRRMGYMMQGMSSVQAAAQLTWVTPLGLFVIAIPILVGFAAFGLAVYRATMTFRAEFTADLRQVPKRFSGPMPERLNRIPPLAMIGMEVVGALFGWPGVGWLFAGQTMVAVAMLMIGPAIAWALLPMLFSPFTDTALSQLNWYTLLIWLPASALVSSALLGAVLWRRQHAQQPASKPLVSAANATSAEPGEARAPRPARRRIPRGVALGVAVIVLFLLSVPILPFFMGITDGTPQYTLMPELLERSSGAYLQVDDGQQHGLMKLFVWNFPLDEAPVDSPVLNPDFVQEIVISQRGLDNADRYQLFHVHGSSDHRIPLLALPDDSGRQLALTPGEALQPGDYMLSIPVDGMFAGREYYYFRLDPSVTALPVVAPETATSETVATDQQPTESAVWLEVFPLTAAGISLLMVWTMIGRLRKKFRAYEAAWAVAFGMFAVAAGTQVWGDLVGWTATLARLYYVLGATLVVGWLGLGTWLLLARKSWLQQLGLWIVLLLTGLGFGLVMLTPVNSTLLAAEGWHALEKPAALTIVTIATNTLGTVILVGGAL
;
A
#
# COMPACT_ATOMS: atom_id res chain seq x y z
N MET A 1 -9.15 28.50 2.86
CA MET A 1 -7.75 28.79 3.24
C MET A 1 -6.79 27.61 3.00
N PHE A 2 -7.30 26.39 2.80
CA PHE A 2 -6.56 25.11 2.90
C PHE A 2 -5.93 24.52 1.62
N LEU A 3 -5.79 25.31 0.54
CA LEU A 3 -5.13 24.87 -0.72
C LEU A 3 -3.70 25.44 -0.86
N LEU A 4 -3.22 26.20 0.13
CA LEU A 4 -2.00 27.00 0.05
C LEU A 4 -0.76 26.36 0.72
N GLU A 5 -0.91 25.21 1.38
CA GLU A 5 0.20 24.49 2.04
C GLU A 5 0.76 23.34 1.19
N TRP A 6 0.29 23.16 -0.04
CA TRP A 6 0.75 22.07 -0.88
C TRP A 6 1.97 22.52 -1.67
N SER A 7 3.06 21.77 -1.58
CA SER A 7 4.22 22.01 -2.43
C SER A 7 3.84 21.75 -3.90
N ALA A 8 4.49 22.45 -4.83
CA ALA A 8 4.26 22.24 -6.26
C ALA A 8 4.52 20.78 -6.69
N SER A 9 5.42 20.06 -6.01
CA SER A 9 5.71 18.64 -6.24
C SER A 9 4.58 17.71 -5.80
N ASP A 10 3.93 17.99 -4.67
CA ASP A 10 2.78 17.19 -4.20
C ASP A 10 1.59 17.37 -5.13
N LEU A 11 1.33 18.62 -5.53
CA LEU A 11 0.31 18.94 -6.54
C LEU A 11 0.59 18.25 -7.87
N LEU A 12 1.85 18.18 -8.31
CA LEU A 12 2.23 17.52 -9.55
C LEU A 12 2.10 15.99 -9.46
N LEU A 13 2.54 15.36 -8.37
CA LEU A 13 2.48 13.91 -8.21
C LEU A 13 1.03 13.42 -8.05
N ILE A 14 0.21 14.18 -7.33
CA ILE A 14 -1.23 13.98 -7.25
C ILE A 14 -1.87 14.20 -8.62
N ALA A 15 -1.49 15.25 -9.36
CA ALA A 15 -2.04 15.52 -10.69
C ALA A 15 -1.65 14.44 -11.71
N VAL A 16 -0.42 13.92 -11.67
CA VAL A 16 0.05 12.84 -12.54
C VAL A 16 -0.64 11.52 -12.19
N ALA A 17 -0.74 11.18 -10.89
CA ALA A 17 -1.49 10.01 -10.45
C ALA A 17 -2.98 10.12 -10.82
N ALA A 18 -3.59 11.28 -10.60
CA ALA A 18 -4.97 11.56 -11.00
C ALA A 18 -5.14 11.48 -12.53
N ALA A 19 -4.23 12.05 -13.31
CA ALA A 19 -4.27 11.98 -14.77
C ALA A 19 -4.08 10.56 -15.30
N ALA A 20 -3.19 9.77 -14.71
CA ALA A 20 -3.00 8.36 -15.03
C ALA A 20 -4.23 7.52 -14.66
N MET A 21 -4.85 7.79 -13.50
CA MET A 21 -6.08 7.14 -13.05
C MET A 21 -7.28 7.52 -13.94
N ILE A 22 -7.48 8.81 -14.20
CA ILE A 22 -8.51 9.32 -15.10
C ILE A 22 -8.30 8.75 -16.50
N GLY A 23 -7.07 8.75 -17.00
CA GLY A 23 -6.69 8.14 -18.27
C GLY A 23 -7.01 6.65 -18.33
N THR A 24 -6.72 5.90 -17.26
CA THR A 24 -7.05 4.47 -17.14
C THR A 24 -8.57 4.24 -17.13
N VAL A 25 -9.32 5.04 -16.37
CA VAL A 25 -10.79 4.97 -16.35
C VAL A 25 -11.37 5.31 -17.72
N ILE A 26 -10.92 6.39 -18.35
CA ILE A 26 -11.34 6.78 -19.71
C ILE A 26 -10.99 5.69 -20.72
N TRP A 27 -9.81 5.05 -20.60
CA TRP A 27 -9.41 3.93 -21.45
C TRP A 27 -10.29 2.68 -21.25
N LEU A 28 -10.69 2.40 -20.00
CA LEU A 28 -11.62 1.30 -19.67
C LEU A 28 -13.06 1.58 -20.09
N VAL A 29 -13.45 2.86 -20.24
CA VAL A 29 -14.73 3.25 -20.84
C VAL A 29 -14.61 3.07 -22.36
N PRO A 30 -15.34 2.11 -22.97
CA PRO A 30 -15.26 1.91 -24.41
C PRO A 30 -15.65 3.20 -25.15
N SER A 31 -14.83 3.65 -26.10
CA SER A 31 -15.17 4.75 -27.03
C SER A 31 -16.23 4.26 -28.03
N VAL A 32 -17.42 3.94 -27.57
CA VAL A 32 -18.47 3.40 -28.42
C VAL A 32 -19.50 4.50 -28.64
N LYS A 33 -19.68 4.87 -29.92
CA LYS A 33 -20.92 5.44 -30.45
C LYS A 33 -22.04 4.51 -29.99
N THR A 34 -22.58 4.75 -28.80
CA THR A 34 -23.63 3.92 -28.24
C THR A 34 -24.78 4.03 -29.21
N ASN A 35 -25.11 2.92 -29.88
CA ASN A 35 -26.27 2.86 -30.73
C ASN A 35 -27.47 2.96 -29.78
N LEU A 36 -27.90 4.19 -29.53
CA LEU A 36 -28.88 4.61 -28.54
C LEU A 36 -30.32 4.24 -28.97
N GLN A 37 -30.48 3.29 -29.89
CA GLN A 37 -31.78 2.87 -30.39
C GLN A 37 -32.47 1.92 -29.41
N ALA A 38 -33.79 2.02 -29.33
CA ALA A 38 -34.63 1.14 -28.53
C ALA A 38 -34.55 -0.29 -29.11
N ARG A 39 -33.77 -1.16 -28.46
CA ARG A 39 -33.62 -2.57 -28.83
C ARG A 39 -34.00 -3.45 -27.64
N THR A 40 -34.64 -4.57 -27.93
CA THR A 40 -34.84 -5.68 -26.99
C THR A 40 -33.57 -6.54 -26.93
N TYR A 41 -33.12 -6.86 -25.73
CA TYR A 41 -31.92 -7.68 -25.51
C TYR A 41 -32.30 -9.13 -25.28
N THR A 42 -31.48 -10.05 -25.78
CA THR A 42 -31.62 -11.48 -25.54
C THR A 42 -31.15 -11.84 -24.12
N GLU A 43 -31.63 -12.96 -23.58
CA GLU A 43 -31.18 -13.46 -22.27
C GLU A 43 -29.67 -13.74 -22.23
N ALA A 44 -29.12 -14.26 -23.34
CA ALA A 44 -27.68 -14.49 -23.46
C ALA A 44 -26.88 -13.17 -23.38
N GLU A 45 -27.38 -12.07 -23.97
CA GLU A 45 -26.76 -10.75 -23.86
C GLU A 45 -26.84 -10.20 -22.42
N ILE A 46 -27.97 -10.37 -21.74
CA ILE A 46 -28.17 -9.89 -20.36
C ILE A 46 -27.23 -10.61 -19.38
N THR A 47 -26.97 -11.91 -19.61
CA THR A 47 -26.24 -12.80 -18.70
C THR A 47 -24.75 -12.96 -19.04
N VAL A 48 -24.21 -12.23 -20.02
CA VAL A 48 -22.80 -12.36 -20.48
C VAL A 48 -21.78 -12.30 -19.34
N TYR A 49 -22.02 -11.47 -18.32
CA TYR A 49 -21.08 -11.28 -17.22
C TYR A 49 -21.20 -12.34 -16.12
N ASP A 50 -22.26 -13.14 -16.09
CA ASP A 50 -22.52 -14.13 -15.03
C ASP A 50 -21.36 -15.13 -14.87
N ARG A 51 -20.72 -15.50 -15.99
CA ARG A 51 -19.54 -16.38 -16.00
C ARG A 51 -18.35 -15.87 -15.18
N ARG A 52 -18.28 -14.56 -14.87
CA ARG A 52 -17.21 -13.95 -14.07
C ARG A 52 -17.58 -13.85 -12.59
N ILE A 53 -18.86 -13.94 -12.23
CA ILE A 53 -19.35 -13.75 -10.85
C ILE A 53 -18.76 -14.75 -9.84
N PRO A 54 -18.54 -16.04 -10.18
CA PRO A 54 -17.86 -16.98 -9.28
C PRO A 54 -16.49 -16.50 -8.76
N LEU A 55 -15.80 -15.61 -9.50
CA LEU A 55 -14.55 -14.99 -9.06
C LEU A 55 -14.74 -14.13 -7.80
N TYR A 56 -15.83 -13.37 -7.73
CA TYR A 56 -16.17 -12.54 -6.57
C TYR A 56 -16.42 -13.41 -5.34
N PHE A 57 -17.10 -14.55 -5.52
CA PHE A 57 -17.38 -15.48 -4.43
C PHE A 57 -16.09 -16.11 -3.89
N LEU A 58 -15.14 -16.44 -4.77
CA LEU A 58 -13.81 -16.95 -4.37
C LEU A 58 -12.98 -15.92 -3.62
N ALA A 59 -12.93 -14.67 -4.11
CA ALA A 59 -12.22 -13.58 -3.46
C ALA A 59 -12.81 -13.24 -2.08
N ALA A 60 -14.14 -13.22 -1.96
CA ALA A 60 -14.81 -13.03 -0.69
C ALA A 60 -14.60 -14.22 0.26
N ALA A 61 -14.68 -15.46 -0.23
CA ALA A 61 -14.36 -16.65 0.56
C ALA A 61 -12.95 -16.61 1.15
N PHE A 62 -11.96 -16.20 0.35
CA PHE A 62 -10.60 -15.98 0.81
C PHE A 62 -10.54 -14.92 1.92
N SER A 63 -11.10 -13.74 1.65
CA SER A 63 -11.06 -12.59 2.57
C SER A 63 -11.77 -12.88 3.90
N LEU A 64 -12.92 -13.55 3.87
CA LEU A 64 -13.66 -13.94 5.07
C LEU A 64 -12.92 -15.02 5.88
N THR A 65 -12.29 -15.99 5.22
CA THR A 65 -11.48 -17.00 5.92
C THR A 65 -10.26 -16.35 6.58
N LEU A 66 -9.60 -15.43 5.86
CA LEU A 66 -8.47 -14.65 6.38
C LEU A 66 -8.89 -13.76 7.56
N GLY A 67 -10.03 -13.08 7.45
CA GLY A 67 -10.60 -12.29 8.54
C GLY A 67 -10.99 -13.14 9.75
N GLY A 68 -11.59 -14.32 9.53
CA GLY A 68 -11.86 -15.28 10.62
C GLY A 68 -10.59 -15.76 11.32
N LEU A 69 -9.52 -16.00 10.57
CA LEU A 69 -8.21 -16.37 11.13
C LEU A 69 -7.65 -15.21 11.96
N HIS A 70 -7.72 -13.99 11.42
CA HIS A 70 -7.27 -12.81 12.13
C HIS A 70 -8.07 -12.58 13.42
N MET A 71 -9.39 -12.80 13.43
CA MET A 71 -10.18 -12.77 14.67
C MET A 71 -9.69 -13.76 15.72
N VAL A 72 -9.22 -14.94 15.33
CA VAL A 72 -8.62 -15.90 16.27
C VAL A 72 -7.26 -15.39 16.78
N VAL A 73 -6.39 -14.95 15.86
CA VAL A 73 -5.03 -14.50 16.18
C VAL A 73 -5.04 -13.31 17.13
N LYS A 74 -5.84 -12.28 16.85
CA LYS A 74 -5.87 -11.04 17.67
C LYS A 74 -6.42 -11.24 19.09
N ASN A 75 -7.02 -12.39 19.38
CA ASN A 75 -7.58 -12.72 20.68
C ASN A 75 -6.72 -13.71 21.48
N ILE A 76 -5.55 -14.12 20.97
CA ILE A 76 -4.59 -14.94 21.75
C ILE A 76 -4.22 -14.17 23.02
N PRO A 77 -4.37 -14.70 24.25
CA PRO A 77 -4.27 -13.93 25.50
C PRO A 77 -3.10 -12.94 25.61
N GLY A 78 -1.86 -13.40 25.45
CA GLY A 78 -0.69 -12.53 25.53
C GLY A 78 -0.61 -11.50 24.41
N PHE A 79 -1.06 -11.86 23.20
CA PHE A 79 -1.05 -10.95 22.06
C PHE A 79 -2.20 -9.94 22.10
N TRP A 80 -3.37 -10.34 22.61
CA TRP A 80 -4.50 -9.45 22.86
C TRP A 80 -4.12 -8.36 23.85
N GLN A 81 -3.43 -8.73 24.93
CA GLN A 81 -2.95 -7.76 25.92
C GLN A 81 -1.90 -6.82 25.30
N TRP A 82 -0.95 -7.37 24.54
CA TRP A 82 0.03 -6.58 23.80
C TRP A 82 -0.64 -5.57 22.87
N LEU A 83 -1.71 -5.95 22.16
CA LEU A 83 -2.45 -5.06 21.27
C LEU A 83 -3.15 -3.90 22.01
N TRP A 84 -3.51 -4.06 23.29
CA TRP A 84 -4.05 -2.94 24.07
C TRP A 84 -2.95 -2.03 24.62
N GLU A 85 -1.82 -2.60 25.04
CA GLU A 85 -0.64 -1.83 25.47
C GLU A 85 -0.04 -1.01 24.31
N ALA A 86 -0.15 -1.52 23.08
CA ALA A 86 0.25 -0.87 21.84
C ALA A 86 -0.63 0.35 21.44
N GLY A 87 -1.61 0.74 22.27
CA GLY A 87 -2.47 1.89 22.05
C GLY A 87 -3.16 1.89 20.69
N TYR A 88 -3.11 3.03 19.98
CA TYR A 88 -3.76 3.16 18.68
C TYR A 88 -3.09 2.30 17.59
N GLY A 89 -1.77 2.05 17.66
CA GLY A 89 -1.10 1.09 16.77
C GLY A 89 -1.71 -0.31 16.87
N GLY A 90 -2.03 -0.75 18.09
CA GLY A 90 -2.78 -1.99 18.30
C GLY A 90 -4.22 -1.96 17.76
N HIS A 91 -4.88 -0.80 17.77
CA HIS A 91 -6.20 -0.61 17.13
C HIS A 91 -6.14 -0.77 15.60
N LEU A 92 -5.07 -0.28 14.95
CA LEU A 92 -4.82 -0.48 13.51
C LEU A 92 -4.78 -1.96 13.14
N PHE A 93 -4.01 -2.73 13.91
CA PHE A 93 -3.91 -4.18 13.73
C PHE A 93 -5.25 -4.85 14.04
N ARG A 94 -5.78 -4.68 15.26
CA ARG A 94 -6.91 -5.45 15.79
C ARG A 94 -8.22 -5.17 15.05
N ASP A 95 -8.51 -3.91 14.76
CA ASP A 95 -9.86 -3.49 14.34
C ASP A 95 -9.89 -2.99 12.92
N LEU A 96 -9.03 -2.04 12.55
CA LEU A 96 -9.05 -1.47 11.20
C LEU A 96 -8.74 -2.54 10.17
N SER A 97 -7.63 -3.26 10.31
CA SER A 97 -7.25 -4.27 9.31
C SER A 97 -8.30 -5.41 9.24
N ASN A 98 -8.77 -5.92 10.38
CA ASN A 98 -9.78 -6.98 10.43
C ASN A 98 -11.11 -6.55 9.80
N SER A 99 -11.57 -5.34 10.11
CA SER A 99 -12.85 -4.83 9.61
C SER A 99 -12.79 -4.63 8.09
N HIS A 100 -11.69 -4.10 7.55
CA HIS A 100 -11.57 -3.89 6.10
C HIS A 100 -11.55 -5.21 5.32
N ILE A 101 -10.80 -6.23 5.77
CA ILE A 101 -10.75 -7.50 5.04
C ILE A 101 -12.10 -8.24 5.09
N ILE A 102 -12.85 -8.16 6.20
CA ILE A 102 -14.18 -8.77 6.32
C ILE A 102 -15.26 -7.97 5.57
N ILE A 103 -15.32 -6.65 5.78
CA ILE A 103 -16.39 -5.79 5.26
C ILE A 103 -16.19 -5.48 3.78
N VAL A 104 -14.99 -5.07 3.38
CA VAL A 104 -14.70 -4.73 1.98
C VAL A 104 -14.36 -5.99 1.21
N GLY A 105 -13.37 -6.76 1.68
CA GLY A 105 -12.92 -7.99 1.01
C GLY A 105 -13.97 -9.10 0.98
N GLY A 106 -14.79 -9.21 2.03
CA GLY A 106 -15.95 -10.10 2.04
C GLY A 106 -17.22 -9.42 1.53
N GLY A 107 -17.74 -8.47 2.32
CA GLY A 107 -19.08 -7.90 2.14
C GLY A 107 -19.26 -7.15 0.82
N THR A 108 -18.40 -6.17 0.54
CA THR A 108 -18.54 -5.35 -0.68
C THR A 108 -18.27 -6.15 -1.95
N ILE A 109 -17.28 -7.04 -1.93
CA ILE A 109 -17.02 -7.93 -3.08
C ILE A 109 -18.23 -8.83 -3.36
N LEU A 110 -18.85 -9.42 -2.33
CA LEU A 110 -20.09 -10.19 -2.53
C LEU A 110 -21.23 -9.31 -3.04
N LEU A 111 -21.43 -8.14 -2.44
CA LEU A 111 -22.49 -7.20 -2.80
C LEU A 111 -22.38 -6.81 -4.27
N THR A 112 -21.21 -6.33 -4.71
CA THR A 112 -20.97 -5.90 -6.09
C THR A 112 -21.11 -7.04 -7.09
N GLY A 113 -20.60 -8.24 -6.75
CA GLY A 113 -20.79 -9.45 -7.57
C GLY A 113 -22.26 -9.83 -7.75
N ILE A 114 -23.06 -9.77 -6.67
CA ILE A 114 -24.51 -10.02 -6.73
C ILE A 114 -25.23 -8.90 -7.48
N THR A 115 -24.81 -7.64 -7.34
CA THR A 115 -25.32 -6.53 -8.15
C THR A 115 -25.10 -6.79 -9.64
N TRP A 116 -23.96 -7.33 -10.04
CA TRP A 116 -23.70 -7.71 -11.45
C TRP A 116 -24.60 -8.82 -11.97
N TYR A 117 -25.09 -9.69 -11.10
CA TYR A 117 -26.11 -10.69 -11.45
C TYR A 117 -27.50 -10.06 -11.56
N VAL A 118 -27.87 -9.22 -10.59
CA VAL A 118 -29.24 -8.71 -10.43
C VAL A 118 -29.54 -7.51 -11.33
N LEU A 119 -28.62 -6.53 -11.43
CA LEU A 119 -28.84 -5.27 -12.15
C LEU A 119 -29.24 -5.51 -13.62
N PRO A 120 -28.52 -6.32 -14.42
CA PRO A 120 -28.89 -6.58 -15.81
C PRO A 120 -30.31 -7.13 -15.96
N ARG A 121 -30.72 -8.01 -15.05
CA ARG A 121 -32.06 -8.63 -15.02
C ARG A 121 -33.14 -7.66 -14.57
N VAL A 122 -32.82 -6.73 -13.69
CA VAL A 122 -33.73 -5.67 -13.22
C VAL A 122 -33.97 -4.62 -14.30
N VAL A 123 -32.91 -4.18 -14.99
CA VAL A 123 -33.00 -3.16 -16.04
C VAL A 123 -33.29 -3.73 -17.43
N ASN A 124 -33.32 -5.05 -17.55
CA ASN A 124 -33.57 -5.83 -18.77
C ASN A 124 -32.60 -5.49 -19.92
N ARG A 125 -31.30 -5.40 -19.60
CA ARG A 125 -30.21 -5.19 -20.57
C ARG A 125 -28.85 -5.60 -20.00
N PRO A 126 -27.84 -5.89 -20.84
CA PRO A 126 -26.46 -6.09 -20.39
C PRO A 126 -25.91 -4.91 -19.58
N LEU A 127 -24.88 -5.19 -18.77
CA LEU A 127 -24.04 -4.17 -18.17
C LEU A 127 -23.48 -3.22 -19.25
N TYR A 128 -23.29 -1.96 -18.89
CA TYR A 128 -22.71 -0.98 -19.80
C TYR A 128 -21.30 -1.37 -20.25
N SER A 129 -20.44 -1.79 -19.31
CA SER A 129 -19.09 -2.29 -19.62
C SER A 129 -18.70 -3.48 -18.74
N ASN A 130 -18.38 -4.60 -19.37
CA ASN A 130 -17.78 -5.76 -18.70
C ASN A 130 -16.36 -5.45 -18.21
N SER A 131 -15.63 -4.57 -18.91
CA SER A 131 -14.28 -4.16 -18.52
C SER A 131 -14.29 -3.30 -17.26
N LEU A 132 -15.27 -2.40 -17.10
CA LEU A 132 -15.43 -1.62 -15.87
C LEU A 132 -15.80 -2.52 -14.69
N ALA A 133 -16.66 -3.52 -14.90
CA ALA A 133 -16.99 -4.49 -13.86
C ALA A 133 -15.76 -5.31 -13.43
N ALA A 134 -14.92 -5.73 -14.39
CA ALA A 134 -13.68 -6.46 -14.12
C ALA A 134 -12.61 -5.57 -13.45
N GLY A 135 -12.45 -4.33 -13.92
CA GLY A 135 -11.55 -3.34 -13.30
C GLY A 135 -11.96 -3.05 -11.87
N SER A 136 -13.26 -2.84 -11.63
CA SER A 136 -13.81 -2.67 -10.29
C SER A 136 -13.45 -3.81 -9.35
N PHE A 137 -13.59 -5.06 -9.80
CA PHE A 137 -13.19 -6.22 -9.01
C PHE A 137 -11.71 -6.18 -8.63
N TRP A 138 -10.82 -6.06 -9.62
CA TRP A 138 -9.39 -6.17 -9.39
C TRP A 138 -8.84 -5.02 -8.55
N PHE A 139 -9.24 -3.79 -8.84
CA PHE A 139 -8.83 -2.63 -8.06
C PHE A 139 -9.35 -2.71 -6.62
N THR A 140 -10.60 -3.13 -6.41
CA THR A 140 -11.15 -3.31 -5.06
C THR A 140 -10.39 -4.41 -4.30
N PHE A 141 -10.17 -5.57 -4.92
CA PHE A 141 -9.55 -6.72 -4.26
C PHE A 141 -8.06 -6.49 -3.97
N ILE A 142 -7.30 -5.96 -4.93
CA ILE A 142 -5.88 -5.62 -4.73
C ILE A 142 -5.76 -4.51 -3.68
N GLY A 143 -6.60 -3.48 -3.78
CA GLY A 143 -6.63 -2.36 -2.84
C GLY A 143 -6.90 -2.81 -1.41
N VAL A 144 -7.95 -3.61 -1.16
CA VAL A 144 -8.29 -4.06 0.19
C VAL A 144 -7.25 -5.02 0.77
N VAL A 145 -6.67 -5.93 -0.02
CA VAL A 145 -5.62 -6.83 0.45
C VAL A 145 -4.36 -6.03 0.78
N GLY A 146 -3.97 -5.08 -0.07
CA GLY A 146 -2.84 -4.19 0.20
C GLY A 146 -3.06 -3.34 1.45
N PHE A 147 -4.26 -2.77 1.60
CA PHE A 147 -4.63 -1.95 2.75
C PHE A 147 -4.64 -2.78 4.05
N TYR A 148 -5.16 -4.00 4.00
CA TYR A 148 -5.10 -4.96 5.10
C TYR A 148 -3.65 -5.23 5.55
N LEU A 149 -2.75 -5.51 4.60
CA LEU A 149 -1.35 -5.78 4.90
C LEU A 149 -0.64 -4.54 5.45
N ALA A 150 -0.92 -3.34 4.89
CA ALA A 150 -0.35 -2.10 5.38
C ALA A 150 -0.70 -1.86 6.86
N TRP A 151 -1.98 -2.00 7.24
CA TRP A 151 -2.40 -1.82 8.64
C TRP A 151 -1.89 -2.90 9.60
N LEU A 152 -1.71 -4.14 9.13
CA LEU A 152 -1.06 -5.15 9.97
C LEU A 152 0.38 -4.75 10.30
N VAL A 153 1.16 -4.37 9.29
CA VAL A 153 2.56 -4.01 9.48
C VAL A 153 2.69 -2.73 10.30
N LEU A 154 1.96 -1.67 9.92
CA LEU A 154 1.99 -0.40 10.65
C LEU A 154 1.50 -0.56 12.08
N GLY A 155 0.43 -1.32 12.30
CA GLY A 155 -0.08 -1.55 13.65
C GLY A 155 0.91 -2.31 14.55
N LEU A 156 1.74 -3.20 13.98
CA LEU A 156 2.81 -3.85 14.73
C LEU A 156 3.97 -2.89 15.02
N VAL A 157 4.39 -2.13 14.02
CA VAL A 157 5.54 -1.21 14.11
C VAL A 157 5.25 -0.03 15.02
N GLU A 158 4.19 0.73 14.73
CA GLU A 158 3.76 1.88 15.54
C GLU A 158 3.32 1.44 16.92
N GLY A 159 2.66 0.28 17.03
CA GLY A 159 2.29 -0.30 18.31
C GLY A 159 3.47 -0.63 19.21
N ASN A 160 4.59 -1.08 18.63
CA ASN A 160 5.82 -1.35 19.37
C ASN A 160 6.46 -0.05 19.91
N LEU A 161 6.44 1.03 19.12
CA LEU A 161 6.92 2.34 19.53
C LEU A 161 6.06 2.92 20.67
N VAL A 162 4.73 2.83 20.55
CA VAL A 162 3.80 3.29 21.58
C VAL A 162 4.01 2.53 22.89
N ARG A 163 4.22 1.21 22.80
CA ARG A 163 4.54 0.39 23.98
C ARG A 163 5.90 0.75 24.60
N GLY A 164 6.83 1.27 23.80
CA GLY A 164 8.10 1.82 24.24
C GLY A 164 7.99 3.17 24.97
N GLY A 165 6.78 3.72 25.13
CA GLY A 165 6.51 4.96 25.86
C GLY A 165 6.19 6.16 24.97
N MET A 166 6.25 6.00 23.64
CA MET A 166 6.01 7.09 22.68
C MET A 166 4.52 7.40 22.54
N ASP A 167 4.15 8.68 22.37
CA ASP A 167 2.79 9.00 21.93
C ASP A 167 2.52 8.48 20.51
N TYR A 168 1.28 8.14 20.20
CA TYR A 168 0.95 7.61 18.87
C TYR A 168 1.22 8.60 17.75
N MET A 169 0.95 9.89 17.95
CA MET A 169 1.18 10.90 16.92
C MET A 169 2.69 11.07 16.65
N ASP A 170 3.51 10.95 17.69
CA ASP A 170 4.97 10.95 17.58
C ASP A 170 5.47 9.67 16.88
N ALA A 171 4.92 8.51 17.20
CA ALA A 171 5.24 7.24 16.53
C ALA A 171 4.89 7.31 15.03
N LYS A 172 3.71 7.84 14.70
CA LYS A 172 3.28 8.05 13.31
C LYS A 172 4.20 9.05 12.59
N ALA A 173 4.60 10.13 13.26
CA ALA A 173 5.52 11.13 12.70
C ALA A 173 6.92 10.55 12.45
N LEU A 174 7.44 9.73 13.37
CA LEU A 174 8.71 9.02 13.24
C LEU A 174 8.72 8.07 12.04
N ILE A 175 7.64 7.30 11.85
CA ILE A 175 7.47 6.42 10.69
C ILE A 175 7.29 7.24 9.39
N GLY A 176 6.64 8.41 9.47
CA GLY A 176 6.58 9.41 8.42
C GLY A 176 6.02 8.90 7.09
N SER A 177 6.86 8.93 6.05
CA SER A 177 6.45 8.50 4.70
C SER A 177 6.11 7.01 4.62
N TRP A 178 6.66 6.18 5.51
CA TRP A 178 6.39 4.74 5.52
C TRP A 178 5.00 4.37 6.03
N HIS A 179 4.36 5.23 6.82
CA HIS A 179 2.93 5.14 7.14
C HIS A 179 2.11 5.62 5.95
N THR A 180 2.51 6.78 5.44
CA THR A 180 1.69 7.58 4.54
C THR A 180 1.58 7.01 3.12
N VAL A 181 2.68 6.50 2.57
CA VAL A 181 2.72 6.04 1.16
C VAL A 181 1.93 4.73 0.97
N PRO A 182 2.15 3.65 1.75
CA PRO A 182 1.43 2.39 1.56
C PRO A 182 -0.08 2.52 1.78
N THR A 183 -0.50 3.26 2.81
CA THR A 183 -1.91 3.47 3.12
C THR A 183 -2.62 4.29 2.03
N ARG A 184 -1.99 5.35 1.49
CA ARG A 184 -2.55 6.15 0.40
C ARG A 184 -2.67 5.38 -0.91
N ILE A 185 -1.62 4.65 -1.31
CA ILE A 185 -1.63 3.89 -2.56
C ILE A 185 -2.73 2.83 -2.53
N THR A 186 -2.76 2.03 -1.47
CA THR A 186 -3.69 0.90 -1.36
C THR A 186 -5.15 1.36 -1.21
N SER A 187 -5.40 2.44 -0.45
CA SER A 187 -6.73 3.05 -0.34
C SER A 187 -7.19 3.70 -1.65
N THR A 188 -6.29 4.34 -2.40
CA THR A 188 -6.60 4.93 -3.71
C THR A 188 -6.96 3.86 -4.73
N ILE A 189 -6.17 2.78 -4.80
CA ILE A 189 -6.46 1.62 -5.66
C ILE A 189 -7.84 1.05 -5.33
N MET A 190 -8.13 0.87 -4.03
CA MET A 190 -9.45 0.43 -3.58
C MET A 190 -10.57 1.40 -4.01
N GLY A 191 -10.36 2.71 -3.84
CA GLY A 191 -11.31 3.77 -4.22
C GLY A 191 -11.63 3.78 -5.72
N VAL A 192 -10.63 3.61 -6.58
CA VAL A 192 -10.83 3.44 -8.03
C VAL A 192 -11.71 2.22 -8.34
N GLY A 193 -11.54 1.14 -7.58
CA GLY A 193 -12.40 -0.04 -7.67
C GLY A 193 -13.87 0.26 -7.39
N TYR A 194 -14.15 1.10 -6.41
CA TYR A 194 -15.51 1.56 -6.09
C TYR A 194 -16.04 2.51 -7.16
N TRP A 195 -15.25 3.49 -7.59
CA TRP A 195 -15.72 4.49 -8.57
C TRP A 195 -16.02 3.87 -9.94
N THR A 196 -15.25 2.85 -10.34
CA THR A 196 -15.55 2.07 -11.55
C THR A 196 -16.83 1.24 -11.41
N TYR A 197 -17.12 0.67 -10.23
CA TYR A 197 -18.42 0.04 -9.93
C TYR A 197 -19.55 1.06 -10.09
N VAL A 198 -19.44 2.20 -9.41
CA VAL A 198 -20.43 3.27 -9.38
C VAL A 198 -20.72 3.78 -10.80
N LEU A 199 -19.67 4.11 -11.55
CA LEU A 199 -19.78 4.57 -12.92
C LEU A 199 -20.52 3.55 -13.79
N ASN A 200 -20.17 2.27 -13.69
CA ASN A 200 -20.80 1.24 -14.49
C ASN A 200 -22.27 1.03 -14.11
N VAL A 201 -22.63 1.10 -12.81
CA VAL A 201 -24.04 1.08 -12.35
C VAL A 201 -24.80 2.27 -12.95
N PHE A 202 -24.30 3.50 -12.79
CA PHE A 202 -24.98 4.69 -13.29
C PHE A 202 -25.13 4.68 -14.81
N LEU A 203 -24.08 4.34 -15.55
CA LEU A 203 -24.15 4.24 -17.01
C LEU A 203 -25.13 3.15 -17.43
N THR A 204 -25.16 2.01 -16.72
CA THR A 204 -26.11 0.92 -16.98
C THR A 204 -27.56 1.37 -16.78
N VAL A 205 -27.84 2.06 -15.67
CA VAL A 205 -29.16 2.63 -15.34
C VAL A 205 -29.56 3.74 -16.30
N TRP A 206 -28.65 4.66 -16.61
CA TRP A 206 -28.88 5.80 -17.49
C TRP A 206 -29.29 5.37 -18.90
N THR A 207 -28.54 4.43 -19.46
CA THR A 207 -28.81 3.87 -20.80
C THR A 207 -30.00 2.92 -20.78
N ALA A 208 -30.33 2.31 -19.63
CA ALA A 208 -31.56 1.53 -19.50
C ALA A 208 -32.82 2.37 -19.71
N ARG A 209 -32.82 3.70 -19.55
CA ARG A 209 -34.01 4.56 -19.77
C ARG A 209 -34.68 4.34 -21.14
N LYS A 210 -33.94 3.87 -22.13
CA LYS A 210 -34.43 3.57 -23.50
C LYS A 210 -34.94 2.14 -23.72
N VAL A 211 -34.88 1.27 -22.71
CA VAL A 211 -35.41 -0.10 -22.78
C VAL A 211 -36.93 -0.06 -22.59
N SER A 212 -37.66 -0.68 -23.51
CA SER A 212 -39.14 -0.63 -23.60
C SER A 212 -39.86 -1.34 -22.45
N SER A 213 -39.35 -2.48 -21.97
CA SER A 213 -39.99 -3.27 -20.91
C SER A 213 -39.01 -3.58 -19.78
N LYS A 214 -39.41 -3.22 -18.55
CA LYS A 214 -38.66 -3.49 -17.30
C LYS A 214 -39.60 -3.94 -16.20
N PRO A 215 -40.01 -5.22 -16.17
CA PRO A 215 -40.96 -5.73 -15.18
C PRO A 215 -40.53 -5.52 -13.72
N MET A 216 -39.22 -5.46 -13.47
CA MET A 216 -38.63 -5.20 -12.15
C MET A 216 -37.98 -3.82 -12.04
N GLY A 217 -38.25 -2.90 -12.98
CA GLY A 217 -37.58 -1.61 -13.08
C GLY A 217 -37.69 -0.73 -11.83
N TYR A 218 -38.71 -0.96 -10.99
CA TYR A 218 -38.88 -0.26 -9.71
C TYR A 218 -37.77 -0.56 -8.68
N LEU A 219 -36.99 -1.64 -8.85
CA LEU A 219 -35.83 -1.94 -8.00
C LEU A 219 -34.58 -1.13 -8.38
N THR A 220 -34.54 -0.57 -9.59
CA THR A 220 -33.38 0.17 -10.12
C THR A 220 -32.96 1.33 -9.20
N LYS A 221 -33.92 2.02 -8.58
CA LYS A 221 -33.67 3.14 -7.67
C LYS A 221 -32.89 2.73 -6.41
N PHE A 222 -33.10 1.52 -5.90
CA PHE A 222 -32.34 1.02 -4.76
C PHE A 222 -30.87 0.84 -5.12
N MET A 223 -30.61 0.26 -6.29
CA MET A 223 -29.23 0.04 -6.76
C MET A 223 -28.52 1.35 -7.09
N ALA A 224 -29.23 2.32 -7.68
CA ALA A 224 -28.68 3.64 -7.95
C ALA A 224 -28.34 4.40 -6.66
N VAL A 225 -29.23 4.39 -5.66
CA VAL A 225 -28.99 5.01 -4.34
C VAL A 225 -27.85 4.29 -3.61
N SER A 226 -27.84 2.96 -3.63
CA SER A 226 -26.76 2.17 -3.04
C SER A 226 -25.39 2.51 -3.65
N ALA A 227 -25.30 2.57 -4.97
CA ALA A 227 -24.07 2.98 -5.66
C ALA A 227 -23.69 4.43 -5.33
N ALA A 228 -24.66 5.35 -5.30
CA ALA A 228 -24.42 6.75 -4.91
C ALA A 228 -23.89 6.87 -3.48
N ALA A 229 -24.45 6.11 -2.54
CA ALA A 229 -24.03 6.12 -1.15
C ALA A 229 -22.61 5.54 -0.98
N LEU A 230 -22.28 4.45 -1.66
CA LEU A 230 -20.91 3.92 -1.68
C LEU A 230 -19.93 4.91 -2.32
N PHE A 231 -20.35 5.66 -3.35
CA PHE A 231 -19.54 6.75 -3.91
C PHE A 231 -19.27 7.83 -2.87
N VAL A 232 -20.32 8.38 -2.26
CA VAL A 232 -20.21 9.43 -1.23
C VAL A 232 -19.33 8.95 -0.08
N GLY A 233 -19.56 7.73 0.41
CA GLY A 233 -18.74 7.14 1.46
C GLY A 233 -17.28 7.00 1.06
N THR A 234 -16.96 6.53 -0.15
CA THR A 234 -15.54 6.44 -0.58
C THR A 234 -14.89 7.80 -0.78
N VAL A 235 -15.60 8.80 -1.29
CA VAL A 235 -15.09 10.17 -1.40
C VAL A 235 -14.81 10.74 -0.01
N GLN A 236 -15.74 10.56 0.93
CA GLN A 236 -15.54 10.92 2.31
C GLN A 236 -14.32 10.21 2.92
N GLY A 237 -14.18 8.90 2.72
CA GLY A 237 -13.03 8.13 3.20
C GLY A 237 -11.70 8.65 2.63
N VAL A 238 -11.63 9.00 1.35
CA VAL A 238 -10.44 9.62 0.74
C VAL A 238 -10.15 11.00 1.35
N LEU A 239 -11.18 11.82 1.58
CA LEU A 239 -11.00 13.13 2.20
C LEU A 239 -10.49 13.01 3.63
N GLN A 240 -10.99 12.06 4.40
CA GLN A 240 -10.64 11.90 5.82
C GLN A 240 -9.18 11.45 6.05
N VAL A 241 -8.57 10.74 5.09
CA VAL A 241 -7.17 10.28 5.20
C VAL A 241 -6.13 11.30 4.71
N LEU A 242 -6.56 12.46 4.21
CA LEU A 242 -5.63 13.55 3.88
C LEU A 242 -5.02 14.12 5.18
N PRO A 243 -3.72 14.46 5.24
CA PRO A 243 -3.02 14.82 6.50
C PRO A 243 -3.76 15.84 7.36
N ALA A 244 -4.03 17.02 6.80
CA ALA A 244 -4.72 18.09 7.51
C ALA A 244 -6.11 17.67 8.02
N ASN A 245 -6.82 16.83 7.27
CA ASN A 245 -8.14 16.35 7.67
C ASN A 245 -8.03 15.27 8.75
N ALA A 246 -7.06 14.36 8.64
CA ALA A 246 -6.81 13.32 9.64
C ALA A 246 -6.38 13.94 10.98
N ASP A 247 -5.51 14.95 10.95
CA ASP A 247 -5.05 15.67 12.13
C ASP A 247 -6.19 16.51 12.73
N TRP A 248 -6.99 17.18 11.90
CA TRP A 248 -8.21 17.86 12.37
C TRP A 248 -9.21 16.90 13.01
N ILE A 249 -9.49 15.73 12.39
CA ILE A 249 -10.39 14.71 12.93
C ILE A 249 -9.89 14.24 14.29
N HIS A 250 -8.59 14.00 14.43
CA HIS A 250 -7.98 13.62 15.70
C HIS A 250 -8.16 14.70 16.76
N ASN A 251 -7.82 15.95 16.42
CA ASN A 251 -7.89 17.11 17.32
C ASN A 251 -9.34 17.48 17.71
N ALA A 252 -10.31 17.22 16.82
CA ALA A 252 -11.74 17.40 17.08
C ALA A 252 -12.32 16.39 18.08
N GLY A 253 -11.52 15.40 18.52
CA GLY A 253 -11.87 14.42 19.54
C GLY A 253 -13.19 13.71 19.22
N LYS A 254 -14.16 13.79 20.15
CA LYS A 254 -15.48 13.14 20.01
C LYS A 254 -16.24 13.61 18.75
N PHE A 255 -16.09 14.85 18.33
CA PHE A 255 -16.77 15.36 17.13
C PHE A 255 -16.08 14.91 15.84
N GLY A 256 -14.76 14.68 15.88
CA GLY A 256 -14.04 13.96 14.84
C GLY A 256 -14.59 12.55 14.64
N GLN A 257 -14.89 11.83 15.73
CA GLN A 257 -15.47 10.48 15.68
C GLN A 257 -16.83 10.40 14.95
N TYR A 258 -17.61 11.49 15.00
CA TYR A 258 -18.89 11.57 14.28
C TYR A 258 -18.69 11.63 12.76
N VAL A 259 -17.58 12.22 12.32
CA VAL A 259 -17.16 12.26 10.92
C VAL A 259 -16.51 10.93 10.52
N ASP A 260 -15.46 10.50 11.22
CA ASP A 260 -14.77 9.21 11.03
C ASP A 260 -14.61 8.48 12.36
N PRO A 261 -15.16 7.27 12.55
CA PRO A 261 -15.73 6.39 11.52
C PRO A 261 -17.25 6.44 11.37
N ILE A 262 -18.00 7.17 12.22
CA ILE A 262 -19.44 6.93 12.37
C ILE A 262 -20.24 7.29 11.11
N SER A 263 -20.22 8.54 10.65
CA SER A 263 -21.00 8.93 9.46
C SER A 263 -20.53 8.18 8.20
N HIS A 264 -19.22 8.02 8.03
CA HIS A 264 -18.59 7.28 6.94
C HIS A 264 -19.05 5.81 6.89
N ALA A 265 -19.10 5.14 8.03
CA ALA A 265 -19.62 3.78 8.12
C ALA A 265 -21.13 3.74 7.79
N HIS A 266 -21.94 4.67 8.29
CA HIS A 266 -23.40 4.63 8.09
C HIS A 266 -23.81 4.85 6.62
N ILE A 267 -23.18 5.77 5.90
CA ILE A 267 -23.48 5.96 4.47
C ILE A 267 -23.12 4.71 3.66
N ASN A 268 -21.98 4.07 3.96
CA ASN A 268 -21.54 2.86 3.26
C ASN A 268 -22.37 1.63 3.62
N LEU A 269 -22.64 1.41 4.91
CA LEU A 269 -23.26 0.19 5.40
C LEU A 269 -24.78 0.23 5.29
N VAL A 270 -25.42 1.29 5.78
CA VAL A 270 -26.88 1.37 5.79
C VAL A 270 -27.39 1.79 4.41
N THR A 271 -27.02 2.99 3.94
CA THR A 271 -27.52 3.49 2.65
C THR A 271 -26.88 2.77 1.46
N GLY A 272 -25.62 2.37 1.57
CA GLY A 272 -24.93 1.54 0.57
C GLY A 272 -25.39 0.09 0.62
N MET A 273 -25.03 -0.68 1.65
CA MET A 273 -25.27 -2.14 1.65
C MET A 273 -26.72 -2.54 1.96
N VAL A 274 -27.35 -2.02 3.02
CA VAL A 274 -28.71 -2.46 3.43
C VAL A 274 -29.77 -2.08 2.38
N VAL A 275 -29.65 -0.93 1.73
CA VAL A 275 -30.55 -0.56 0.61
C VAL A 275 -30.41 -1.55 -0.56
N SER A 276 -29.21 -2.03 -0.86
CA SER A 276 -29.02 -3.09 -1.85
C SER A 276 -29.60 -4.44 -1.37
N LEU A 277 -29.44 -4.79 -0.09
CA LEU A 277 -30.11 -5.97 0.48
C LEU A 277 -31.63 -5.88 0.35
N ALA A 278 -32.23 -4.71 0.58
CA ALA A 278 -33.66 -4.49 0.36
C ALA A 278 -34.04 -4.74 -1.11
N ALA A 279 -33.22 -4.31 -2.07
CA ALA A 279 -33.42 -4.64 -3.49
C ALA A 279 -33.34 -6.14 -3.75
N PHE A 280 -32.37 -6.82 -3.13
CA PHE A 280 -32.17 -8.25 -3.26
C PHE A 280 -33.31 -9.06 -2.66
N VAL A 281 -33.90 -8.63 -1.53
CA VAL A 281 -35.14 -9.24 -1.00
C VAL A 281 -36.28 -9.12 -2.01
N GLY A 282 -36.45 -7.94 -2.61
CA GLY A 282 -37.44 -7.70 -3.68
C GLY A 282 -37.26 -8.64 -4.88
N PHE A 283 -36.00 -8.96 -5.23
CA PHE A 283 -35.66 -9.79 -6.39
C PHE A 283 -35.67 -11.31 -6.07
N PHE A 284 -35.11 -11.71 -4.94
CA PHE A 284 -34.88 -13.12 -4.58
C PHE A 284 -35.97 -13.75 -3.72
N SER A 285 -36.81 -12.98 -3.02
CA SER A 285 -37.84 -13.54 -2.11
C SER A 285 -38.65 -14.69 -2.72
N ALA A 286 -39.24 -14.49 -3.90
CA ALA A 286 -39.98 -15.53 -4.61
C ALA A 286 -39.07 -16.67 -5.11
N ARG A 287 -37.86 -16.35 -5.56
CA ARG A 287 -36.87 -17.33 -6.06
C ARG A 287 -36.32 -18.25 -4.96
N LEU A 288 -36.36 -17.78 -3.72
CA LEU A 288 -36.00 -18.52 -2.51
C LEU A 288 -37.16 -19.34 -1.92
N GLY A 289 -38.31 -19.44 -2.61
CA GLY A 289 -39.50 -20.14 -2.12
C GLY A 289 -40.40 -19.31 -1.20
N GLY A 290 -40.10 -18.02 -1.04
CA GLY A 290 -40.89 -17.04 -0.31
C GLY A 290 -42.10 -16.50 -1.10
N ARG A 291 -42.64 -15.37 -0.65
CA ARG A 291 -43.75 -14.65 -1.30
C ARG A 291 -43.20 -13.56 -2.20
N ARG A 292 -43.82 -13.36 -3.38
CA ARG A 292 -43.51 -12.23 -4.26
C ARG A 292 -43.93 -10.92 -3.60
N ILE A 293 -43.03 -9.94 -3.58
CA ILE A 293 -43.29 -8.63 -2.98
C ILE A 293 -43.80 -7.67 -4.06
N SER A 294 -44.90 -6.98 -3.76
CA SER A 294 -45.49 -6.02 -4.70
C SER A 294 -44.62 -4.77 -4.88
N GLN A 295 -44.72 -4.11 -6.04
CA GLN A 295 -44.06 -2.83 -6.28
C GLN A 295 -44.45 -1.77 -5.25
N ARG A 296 -45.73 -1.72 -4.83
CA ARG A 296 -46.21 -0.79 -3.81
C ARG A 296 -45.47 -1.00 -2.48
N THR A 297 -45.36 -2.25 -2.04
CA THR A 297 -44.64 -2.64 -0.81
C THR A 297 -43.15 -2.27 -0.90
N MET A 298 -42.51 -2.54 -2.04
CA MET A 298 -41.11 -2.13 -2.26
C MET A 298 -40.94 -0.61 -2.30
N ASN A 299 -41.92 0.15 -2.80
CA ASN A 299 -41.87 1.60 -2.77
C ASN A 299 -41.98 2.15 -1.34
N ILE A 300 -42.84 1.56 -0.49
CA ILE A 300 -42.94 1.92 0.93
C ILE A 300 -41.59 1.68 1.62
N LEU A 301 -40.98 0.50 1.38
CA LEU A 301 -39.66 0.18 1.93
C LEU A 301 -38.60 1.19 1.51
N PHE A 302 -38.56 1.56 0.22
CA PHE A 302 -37.61 2.55 -0.27
C PHE A 302 -37.73 3.90 0.46
N TRP A 303 -38.96 4.42 0.54
CA TRP A 303 -39.22 5.74 1.11
C TRP A 303 -39.16 5.77 2.64
N ALA A 304 -39.27 4.62 3.31
CA ALA A 304 -39.02 4.52 4.74
C ALA A 304 -37.51 4.41 5.04
N LEU A 305 -36.78 3.58 4.29
CA LEU A 305 -35.38 3.25 4.57
C LEU A 305 -34.40 4.33 4.13
N VAL A 306 -34.52 4.83 2.90
CA VAL A 306 -33.52 5.73 2.31
C VAL A 306 -33.48 7.09 3.02
N PRO A 307 -34.59 7.84 3.17
CA PRO A 307 -34.56 9.13 3.85
C PRO A 307 -34.10 9.02 5.30
N GLY A 308 -34.58 8.02 6.05
CA GLY A 308 -34.14 7.79 7.43
C GLY A 308 -32.63 7.57 7.53
N SER A 309 -32.06 6.75 6.64
CA SER A 309 -30.61 6.51 6.61
C SER A 309 -29.80 7.76 6.26
N LEU A 310 -30.27 8.59 5.32
CA LEU A 310 -29.60 9.83 4.92
C LEU A 310 -29.68 10.91 5.98
N ILE A 311 -30.82 11.05 6.66
CA ILE A 311 -31.00 11.97 7.79
C ILE A 311 -30.03 11.62 8.90
N PHE A 312 -29.88 10.33 9.22
CA PHE A 312 -28.94 9.87 10.24
C PHE A 312 -27.49 10.13 9.86
N TYR A 313 -27.11 9.80 8.63
CA TYR A 313 -25.78 10.11 8.08
C TYR A 313 -25.45 11.61 8.16
N LEU A 314 -26.34 12.46 7.65
CA LEU A 314 -26.16 13.91 7.65
C LEU A 314 -26.13 14.49 9.06
N ALA A 315 -26.94 13.95 9.99
CA ALA A 315 -26.95 14.40 11.37
C ALA A 315 -25.58 14.20 12.03
N PHE A 316 -24.96 13.03 11.88
CA PHE A 316 -23.60 12.78 12.40
C PHE A 316 -22.55 13.64 11.70
N LEU A 317 -22.57 13.68 10.36
CA LEU A 317 -21.58 14.41 9.59
C LEU A 317 -21.60 15.92 9.91
N LEU A 318 -22.78 16.54 9.86
CA LEU A 318 -22.92 17.98 10.10
C LEU A 318 -22.65 18.34 11.56
N THR A 319 -23.11 17.53 12.51
CA THR A 319 -22.81 17.75 13.94
C THR A 319 -21.31 17.68 14.19
N GLY A 320 -20.63 16.67 13.63
CA GLY A 320 -19.18 16.51 13.76
C GLY A 320 -18.40 17.68 13.14
N LEU A 321 -18.77 18.10 11.93
CA LEU A 321 -18.12 19.22 11.25
C LEU A 321 -18.36 20.56 11.95
N ILE A 322 -19.56 20.84 12.44
CA ILE A 322 -19.89 22.13 13.06
C ILE A 322 -19.30 22.22 14.48
N LEU A 323 -19.49 21.19 15.32
CA LEU A 323 -19.01 21.22 16.70
C LEU A 323 -17.52 20.89 16.83
N GLY A 324 -16.93 20.25 15.81
CA GLY A 324 -15.48 20.07 15.69
C GLY A 324 -14.76 21.24 15.01
N SER A 325 -15.44 22.37 14.75
CA SER A 325 -14.85 23.55 14.08
C SER A 325 -14.30 23.28 12.67
N GLY A 326 -14.82 22.26 11.97
CA GLY A 326 -14.49 21.98 10.58
C GLY A 326 -15.27 22.84 9.58
N ILE A 327 -16.43 23.40 9.97
CA ILE A 327 -17.22 24.35 9.18
C ILE A 327 -17.69 25.49 10.07
N ASP A 328 -17.41 26.72 9.64
CA ASP A 328 -17.95 27.92 10.27
C ASP A 328 -19.42 28.14 9.88
N VAL A 329 -20.27 28.24 10.89
CA VAL A 329 -21.71 28.56 10.75
C VAL A 329 -22.09 29.67 11.73
N PRO A 330 -23.22 30.37 11.53
CA PRO A 330 -23.66 31.42 12.45
C PRO A 330 -23.71 30.92 13.90
N ALA A 331 -23.26 31.74 14.85
CA ALA A 331 -23.13 31.36 16.27
C ALA A 331 -24.44 30.80 16.89
N ALA A 332 -25.59 31.25 16.41
CA ALA A 332 -26.90 30.72 16.80
C ALA A 332 -27.06 29.22 16.48
N VAL A 333 -26.56 28.77 15.32
CA VAL A 333 -26.60 27.37 14.88
C VAL A 333 -25.66 26.51 15.72
N THR A 334 -24.42 26.97 15.94
CA THR A 334 -23.45 26.28 16.80
C THR A 334 -23.97 26.13 18.22
N THR A 335 -24.53 27.21 18.78
CA THR A 335 -25.12 27.19 20.14
C THR A 335 -26.32 26.25 20.23
N PHE A 336 -27.20 26.26 19.23
CA PHE A 336 -28.33 25.34 19.16
C PHE A 336 -27.86 23.88 19.11
N LEU A 337 -26.92 23.55 18.22
CA LEU A 337 -26.38 22.20 18.10
C LEU A 337 -25.63 21.78 19.36
N ALA A 338 -24.78 22.62 19.94
CA ALA A 338 -24.04 22.31 21.15
C ALA A 338 -24.97 21.94 22.33
N ARG A 339 -26.14 22.59 22.42
CA ARG A 339 -27.15 22.29 23.45
C ARG A 339 -28.01 21.06 23.14
N ASN A 340 -28.25 20.77 21.86
CA ASN A 340 -29.29 19.82 21.44
C ASN A 340 -28.78 18.62 20.62
N PHE A 341 -27.48 18.49 20.38
CA PHE A 341 -26.95 17.46 19.46
C PHE A 341 -27.39 16.04 19.84
N THR A 342 -27.48 15.71 21.13
CA THR A 342 -27.93 14.38 21.57
C THR A 342 -29.37 14.08 21.14
N TYR A 343 -30.25 15.09 21.17
CA TYR A 343 -31.64 14.94 20.71
C TYR A 343 -31.73 14.87 19.18
N VAL A 344 -30.89 15.65 18.46
CA VAL A 344 -30.79 15.58 16.99
C VAL A 344 -30.37 14.18 16.55
N LEU A 345 -29.33 13.63 17.19
CA LEU A 345 -28.85 12.28 16.91
C LEU A 345 -29.90 11.22 17.27
N ALA A 346 -30.55 11.33 18.43
CA ALA A 346 -31.62 10.41 18.83
C ALA A 346 -32.81 10.43 17.84
N PHE A 347 -33.30 11.61 17.47
CA PHE A 347 -34.40 11.76 16.50
C PHE A 347 -34.05 11.18 15.13
N SER A 348 -32.86 11.49 14.62
CA SER A 348 -32.39 10.92 13.36
C SER A 348 -32.25 9.40 13.44
N GLY A 349 -31.84 8.85 14.59
CA GLY A 349 -31.75 7.41 14.84
C GLY A 349 -33.11 6.73 14.81
N VAL A 350 -34.13 7.34 15.42
CA VAL A 350 -35.52 6.88 15.36
C VAL A 350 -36.05 6.90 13.92
N ALA A 351 -35.73 7.94 13.15
CA ALA A 351 -36.12 8.03 11.74
C ALA A 351 -35.50 6.90 10.89
N MET A 352 -34.20 6.61 11.08
CA MET A 352 -33.55 5.45 10.45
C MET A 352 -34.20 4.13 10.89
N LEU A 353 -34.48 3.99 12.19
CA LEU A 353 -35.02 2.77 12.77
C LEU A 353 -36.43 2.46 12.24
N ALA A 354 -37.27 3.47 12.01
CA ALA A 354 -38.58 3.30 11.37
C ALA A 354 -38.44 2.62 10.00
N GLY A 355 -37.42 2.98 9.22
CA GLY A 355 -37.07 2.31 7.96
C GLY A 355 -36.69 0.84 8.15
N PHE A 356 -35.89 0.54 9.18
CA PHE A 356 -35.52 -0.83 9.53
C PHE A 356 -36.71 -1.69 9.99
N TRP A 357 -37.67 -1.14 10.74
CA TRP A 357 -38.89 -1.88 11.12
C TRP A 357 -39.71 -2.30 9.90
N VAL A 358 -39.84 -1.41 8.91
CA VAL A 358 -40.48 -1.73 7.62
C VAL A 358 -39.69 -2.82 6.89
N TYR A 359 -38.36 -2.72 6.86
CA TYR A 359 -37.48 -3.76 6.30
C TYR A 359 -37.66 -5.12 6.99
N PHE A 360 -37.69 -5.16 8.32
CA PHE A 360 -37.86 -6.38 9.10
C PHE A 360 -39.21 -7.04 8.85
N GLY A 361 -40.29 -6.25 8.90
CA GLY A 361 -41.64 -6.75 8.65
C GLY A 361 -41.80 -7.36 7.25
N ILE A 362 -41.35 -6.64 6.22
CA ILE A 362 -41.44 -7.10 4.82
C ILE A 362 -40.56 -8.33 4.59
N THR A 363 -39.33 -8.32 5.07
CA THR A 363 -38.38 -9.43 4.86
C THR A 363 -38.82 -10.68 5.61
N GLY A 364 -39.20 -10.56 6.88
CA GLY A 364 -39.69 -11.69 7.68
C GLY A 364 -40.97 -12.32 7.10
N PHE A 365 -41.92 -11.50 6.67
CA PHE A 365 -43.16 -11.98 6.04
C PHE A 365 -42.90 -12.64 4.68
N SER A 366 -42.05 -12.03 3.85
CA SER A 366 -41.75 -12.55 2.50
C SER A 366 -40.96 -13.85 2.53
N LEU A 367 -40.05 -14.03 3.49
CA LEU A 367 -39.22 -15.23 3.63
C LEU A 367 -39.83 -16.35 4.48
N ARG A 368 -41.11 -16.22 4.87
CA ARG A 368 -41.85 -17.20 5.68
C ARG A 368 -41.17 -17.48 7.02
N PHE A 369 -40.98 -16.43 7.83
CA PHE A 369 -40.38 -16.52 9.18
C PHE A 369 -40.99 -17.61 10.06
N ASN A 370 -42.29 -17.92 9.89
CA ASN A 370 -42.96 -19.01 10.59
C ASN A 370 -42.36 -20.41 10.34
N GLN A 371 -41.54 -20.58 9.30
CA GLN A 371 -40.83 -21.83 8.97
C GLN A 371 -39.36 -21.83 9.40
N ILE A 372 -38.92 -20.86 10.21
CA ILE A 372 -37.51 -20.67 10.61
C ILE A 372 -36.86 -21.95 11.14
N LYS A 373 -37.56 -22.71 12.00
CA LYS A 373 -37.04 -23.97 12.56
C LYS A 373 -36.69 -24.97 11.47
N LYS A 374 -37.59 -25.17 10.50
CA LYS A 374 -37.38 -26.09 9.38
C LYS A 374 -36.24 -25.60 8.48
N GLN A 375 -36.25 -24.32 8.14
CA GLN A 375 -35.24 -23.70 7.28
C GLN A 375 -33.83 -23.80 7.88
N PHE A 376 -33.71 -23.58 9.19
CA PHE A 376 -32.45 -23.65 9.94
C PHE A 376 -31.91 -25.08 10.03
N LEU A 377 -32.75 -26.06 10.40
CA LEU A 377 -32.36 -27.48 10.45
C LEU A 377 -31.92 -28.01 9.08
N GLN A 378 -32.53 -27.51 8.02
CA GLN A 378 -32.19 -27.85 6.64
C GLN A 378 -31.03 -27.02 6.06
N ALA A 379 -30.54 -26.02 6.80
CA ALA A 379 -29.50 -25.08 6.36
C ALA A 379 -29.79 -24.46 4.98
N THR A 380 -31.05 -24.09 4.74
CA THR A 380 -31.46 -23.46 3.48
C THR A 380 -30.82 -22.06 3.35
N PRO A 381 -30.63 -21.54 2.12
CA PRO A 381 -30.21 -20.15 1.90
C PRO A 381 -31.05 -19.11 2.67
N VAL A 382 -32.34 -19.38 2.85
CA VAL A 382 -33.25 -18.51 3.63
C VAL A 382 -32.88 -18.46 5.11
N ALA A 383 -32.36 -19.55 5.68
CA ALA A 383 -31.95 -19.58 7.09
C ALA A 383 -30.85 -18.56 7.38
N PHE A 384 -29.89 -18.38 6.47
CA PHE A 384 -28.86 -17.35 6.60
C PHE A 384 -29.47 -15.94 6.63
N TRP A 385 -30.47 -15.68 5.77
CA TRP A 385 -31.21 -14.42 5.76
C TRP A 385 -32.03 -14.19 7.04
N LEU A 386 -32.60 -15.25 7.63
CA LEU A 386 -33.33 -15.12 8.88
C LEU A 386 -32.39 -14.84 10.06
N VAL A 387 -31.22 -15.47 10.11
CA VAL A 387 -30.17 -15.14 11.09
C VAL A 387 -29.70 -13.71 10.89
N SER A 388 -29.50 -13.28 9.64
CA SER A 388 -29.24 -11.89 9.26
C SER A 388 -30.27 -10.92 9.81
N LEU A 389 -31.54 -11.25 9.67
CA LEU A 389 -32.64 -10.42 10.15
C LEU A 389 -32.60 -10.25 11.67
N VAL A 390 -32.36 -11.34 12.41
CA VAL A 390 -32.25 -11.32 13.87
C VAL A 390 -31.02 -10.53 14.32
N ALA A 391 -29.87 -10.73 13.70
CA ALA A 391 -28.64 -10.00 14.03
C ALA A 391 -28.78 -8.50 13.76
N LEU A 392 -29.34 -8.10 12.61
CA LEU A 392 -29.64 -6.69 12.31
C LEU A 392 -30.66 -6.11 13.30
N PHE A 393 -31.67 -6.87 13.68
CA PHE A 393 -32.64 -6.43 14.67
C PHE A 393 -31.95 -6.13 16.02
N VAL A 394 -31.18 -7.08 16.55
CA VAL A 394 -30.45 -6.89 17.82
C VAL A 394 -29.45 -5.74 17.71
N GLY A 395 -28.67 -5.68 16.63
CA GLY A 395 -27.69 -4.62 16.42
C GLY A 395 -28.35 -3.24 16.29
N THR A 396 -29.43 -3.09 15.53
CA THR A 396 -30.15 -1.81 15.43
C THR A 396 -30.82 -1.39 16.74
N MET A 397 -31.30 -2.34 17.55
CA MET A 397 -31.76 -2.04 18.92
C MET A 397 -30.61 -1.56 19.82
N GLN A 398 -29.45 -2.22 19.77
CA GLN A 398 -28.26 -1.74 20.49
C GLN A 398 -27.86 -0.33 20.06
N GLY A 399 -27.87 -0.05 18.74
CA GLY A 399 -27.56 1.28 18.21
C GLY A 399 -28.53 2.35 18.71
N LEU A 400 -29.82 2.01 18.82
CA LEU A 400 -30.81 2.88 19.45
C LEU A 400 -30.46 3.16 20.92
N LEU A 401 -30.14 2.12 21.69
CA LEU A 401 -29.74 2.29 23.10
C LEU A 401 -28.50 3.20 23.20
N GLN A 402 -27.51 3.03 22.32
CA GLN A 402 -26.33 3.89 22.26
C GLN A 402 -26.67 5.34 21.91
N ALA A 403 -27.77 5.62 21.21
CA ALA A 403 -28.21 6.97 20.91
C ALA A 403 -28.98 7.66 22.05
N ILE A 404 -29.45 6.92 23.07
CA ILE A 404 -30.23 7.47 24.18
C ILE A 404 -29.31 8.19 25.19
N PRO A 405 -29.52 9.49 25.48
CA PRO A 405 -28.65 10.28 26.36
C PRO A 405 -28.34 9.61 27.71
N ALA A 406 -29.36 8.99 28.33
CA ALA A 406 -29.27 8.40 29.66
C ALA A 406 -28.29 7.21 29.77
N VAL A 407 -28.02 6.52 28.66
CA VAL A 407 -27.15 5.33 28.63
C VAL A 407 -26.00 5.45 27.63
N ASN A 408 -25.98 6.51 26.81
CA ASN A 408 -24.96 6.80 25.79
C ASN A 408 -23.54 6.73 26.36
N TYR A 409 -23.31 7.38 27.50
CA TYR A 409 -21.99 7.38 28.15
C TYR A 409 -21.51 5.97 28.53
N LEU A 410 -22.42 5.11 29.01
CA LEU A 410 -22.09 3.73 29.40
C LEU A 410 -21.73 2.85 28.22
N LEU A 411 -22.37 3.09 27.06
CA LEU A 411 -22.33 2.18 25.92
C LEU A 411 -21.38 2.63 24.80
N ILE A 412 -20.81 3.84 24.89
CA ILE A 412 -19.89 4.37 23.87
C ILE A 412 -18.48 4.56 24.41
N THR A 413 -18.32 4.85 25.71
CA THR A 413 -17.00 5.03 26.33
C THR A 413 -16.09 3.80 26.18
N PRO A 414 -16.54 2.56 26.44
CA PRO A 414 -15.74 1.38 26.16
C PRO A 414 -15.81 1.01 24.67
N GLU A 415 -14.69 1.13 23.95
CA GLU A 415 -14.56 0.86 22.50
C GLU A 415 -15.14 -0.48 22.03
N GLU A 416 -15.13 -1.52 22.88
CA GLU A 416 -15.64 -2.84 22.56
C GLU A 416 -17.13 -2.83 22.21
N ILE A 417 -17.94 -1.99 22.89
CA ILE A 417 -19.39 -1.96 22.72
C ILE A 417 -19.82 -1.39 21.35
N PRO A 418 -19.35 -0.21 20.90
CA PRO A 418 -19.63 0.26 19.55
C PRO A 418 -18.97 -0.61 18.47
N ASN A 419 -17.79 -1.16 18.71
CA ASN A 419 -17.13 -2.06 17.76
C ASN A 419 -17.94 -3.36 17.56
N ILE A 420 -18.46 -3.95 18.64
CA ILE A 420 -19.25 -5.18 18.54
C ILE A 420 -20.64 -4.93 17.93
N HIS A 421 -21.23 -3.76 18.16
CA HIS A 421 -22.44 -3.32 17.44
C HIS A 421 -22.22 -3.36 15.92
N ALA A 422 -21.14 -2.73 15.46
CA ALA A 422 -20.80 -2.68 14.04
C ALA A 422 -20.52 -4.10 13.49
N GLN A 423 -19.76 -4.92 14.21
CA GLN A 423 -19.47 -6.30 13.81
C GLN A 423 -20.72 -7.18 13.77
N LEU A 424 -21.66 -7.05 14.70
CA LEU A 424 -22.92 -7.79 14.69
C LEU A 424 -23.75 -7.43 13.46
N ASN A 425 -23.90 -6.14 13.17
CA ASN A 425 -24.64 -5.67 12.00
C ASN A 425 -23.98 -6.08 10.68
N MET A 426 -22.65 -6.15 10.64
CA MET A 426 -21.92 -6.49 9.43
C MET A 426 -21.77 -7.98 9.19
N ILE A 427 -21.23 -8.72 10.16
CA ILE A 427 -21.00 -10.16 10.05
C ILE A 427 -22.31 -10.90 10.22
N GLY A 428 -23.01 -10.65 11.32
CA GLY A 428 -24.29 -11.28 11.63
C GLY A 428 -25.38 -10.81 10.69
N GLY A 429 -25.46 -9.51 10.42
CA GLY A 429 -26.49 -8.91 9.59
C GLY A 429 -26.21 -9.03 8.10
N VAL A 430 -25.38 -8.15 7.54
CA VAL A 430 -25.21 -8.02 6.08
C VAL A 430 -24.59 -9.28 5.45
N LEU A 431 -23.48 -9.77 5.99
CA LEU A 431 -22.72 -10.87 5.41
C LEU A 431 -23.48 -12.19 5.41
N MET A 432 -24.23 -12.50 6.47
CA MET A 432 -25.07 -13.71 6.49
C MET A 432 -26.07 -13.73 5.32
N ALA A 433 -26.76 -12.61 5.07
CA ALA A 433 -27.67 -12.52 3.92
C ALA A 433 -26.95 -12.76 2.59
N LEU A 434 -25.79 -12.13 2.39
CA LEU A 434 -24.99 -12.30 1.17
C LEU A 434 -24.46 -13.73 1.01
N ILE A 435 -23.97 -14.36 2.08
CA ILE A 435 -23.53 -15.78 2.08
C ILE A 435 -24.70 -16.71 1.71
N GLY A 436 -25.89 -16.44 2.23
CA GLY A 436 -27.11 -17.16 1.85
C GLY A 436 -27.38 -17.07 0.34
N LEU A 437 -27.28 -15.87 -0.24
CA LEU A 437 -27.42 -15.69 -1.69
C LEU A 437 -26.33 -16.39 -2.49
N VAL A 438 -25.09 -16.42 -2.00
CA VAL A 438 -24.01 -17.17 -2.66
C VAL A 438 -24.34 -18.66 -2.70
N TYR A 439 -24.82 -19.24 -1.59
CA TYR A 439 -25.25 -20.64 -1.58
C TYR A 439 -26.40 -20.93 -2.54
N TYR A 440 -27.29 -19.96 -2.76
CA TYR A 440 -28.35 -20.06 -3.77
C TYR A 440 -27.82 -19.96 -5.20
N LEU A 441 -26.93 -18.99 -5.47
CA LEU A 441 -26.44 -18.68 -6.82
C LEU A 441 -25.35 -19.63 -7.31
N LEU A 442 -24.58 -20.25 -6.42
CA LEU A 442 -23.46 -21.14 -6.79
C LEU A 442 -23.89 -22.24 -7.77
N PRO A 443 -24.93 -23.07 -7.49
CA PRO A 443 -25.36 -24.10 -8.43
C PRO A 443 -25.85 -23.53 -9.77
N GLU A 444 -26.50 -22.37 -9.75
CA GLU A 444 -27.00 -21.70 -10.96
C GLU A 444 -25.85 -21.21 -11.85
N LEU A 445 -24.81 -20.64 -11.25
CA LEU A 445 -23.68 -20.03 -11.97
C LEU A 445 -22.61 -21.03 -12.39
N THR A 446 -22.42 -22.13 -11.65
CA THR A 446 -21.34 -23.10 -11.92
C THR A 446 -21.85 -24.44 -12.43
N GLY A 447 -23.16 -24.71 -12.38
CA GLY A 447 -23.74 -26.01 -12.67
C GLY A 447 -23.39 -27.11 -11.65
N GLN A 448 -22.68 -26.77 -10.56
CA GLN A 448 -22.23 -27.74 -9.56
C GLN A 448 -23.07 -27.72 -8.29
N LYS A 449 -23.35 -28.92 -7.75
CA LYS A 449 -24.04 -29.04 -6.46
C LYS A 449 -23.13 -28.56 -5.32
N VAL A 450 -23.71 -27.80 -4.38
CA VAL A 450 -23.02 -27.38 -3.17
C VAL A 450 -23.19 -28.44 -2.06
N SER A 451 -22.16 -28.65 -1.25
CA SER A 451 -22.19 -29.61 -0.14
C SER A 451 -23.09 -29.13 1.00
N SER A 452 -24.18 -29.87 1.24
CA SER A 452 -25.10 -29.59 2.35
C SER A 452 -24.45 -29.65 3.72
N LYS A 453 -23.45 -30.53 3.91
CA LYS A 453 -22.67 -30.62 5.15
C LYS A 453 -21.89 -29.33 5.42
N LEU A 454 -21.20 -28.80 4.41
CA LEU A 454 -20.43 -27.56 4.55
C LEU A 454 -21.33 -26.34 4.71
N THR A 455 -22.47 -26.29 4.00
CA THR A 455 -23.49 -25.23 4.18
C THR A 455 -24.05 -25.24 5.59
N ARG A 456 -24.39 -26.41 6.14
CA ARG A 456 -24.86 -26.54 7.52
C ARG A 456 -23.80 -26.14 8.54
N LEU A 457 -22.56 -26.60 8.35
CA LEU A 457 -21.44 -26.24 9.22
C LEU A 457 -21.22 -24.72 9.20
N SER A 458 -21.22 -24.10 8.02
CA SER A 458 -21.12 -22.65 7.88
C SER A 458 -22.23 -21.92 8.64
N LEU A 459 -23.50 -22.30 8.43
CA LEU A 459 -24.64 -21.67 9.10
C LEU A 459 -24.53 -21.78 10.63
N ILE A 460 -24.34 -22.99 11.16
CA ILE A 460 -24.31 -23.25 12.60
C ILE A 460 -23.13 -22.52 13.24
N SER A 461 -21.92 -22.72 12.71
CA SER A 461 -20.71 -22.15 13.29
C SER A 461 -20.69 -20.62 13.24
N LEU A 462 -21.17 -20.00 12.15
CA LEU A 462 -21.33 -18.54 12.09
C LEU A 462 -22.39 -18.05 13.06
N THR A 463 -23.56 -18.69 13.12
CA THR A 463 -24.67 -18.26 14.00
C THR A 463 -24.24 -18.25 15.47
N PHE A 464 -23.69 -19.37 15.96
CA PHE A 464 -23.26 -19.48 17.36
C PHE A 464 -21.98 -18.71 17.64
N GLY A 465 -21.03 -18.66 16.68
CA GLY A 465 -19.82 -17.88 16.81
C GLY A 465 -20.10 -16.39 16.95
N ILE A 466 -20.94 -15.82 16.09
CA ILE A 466 -21.30 -14.39 16.13
C ILE A 466 -22.07 -14.07 17.41
N ALA A 467 -23.06 -14.89 17.79
CA ALA A 467 -23.84 -14.67 19.01
C ALA A 467 -22.98 -14.75 20.28
N GLY A 468 -22.06 -15.71 20.35
CA GLY A 468 -21.13 -15.85 21.47
C GLY A 468 -20.10 -14.73 21.52
N TYR A 469 -19.49 -14.40 20.38
CA TYR A 469 -18.51 -13.32 20.27
C TYR A 469 -19.14 -11.97 20.63
N TYR A 470 -20.39 -11.74 20.19
CA TYR A 470 -21.20 -10.58 20.58
C TYR A 470 -21.37 -10.49 22.09
N THR A 471 -21.93 -11.55 22.69
CA THR A 471 -22.24 -11.59 24.13
C THR A 471 -20.99 -11.37 24.97
N LEU A 472 -19.90 -12.08 24.65
CA LEU A 472 -18.68 -12.01 25.43
C LEU A 472 -18.00 -10.64 25.33
N THR A 473 -17.93 -10.06 24.12
CA THR A 473 -17.35 -8.72 23.90
C THR A 473 -18.19 -7.63 24.56
N LEU A 474 -19.52 -7.75 24.54
CA LEU A 474 -20.41 -6.83 25.24
C LEU A 474 -20.20 -6.92 26.76
N MET A 475 -20.12 -8.13 27.31
CA MET A 475 -19.84 -8.34 28.74
C MET A 475 -18.47 -7.80 29.15
N SER A 476 -17.44 -8.01 28.33
CA SER A 476 -16.10 -7.47 28.63
C SER A 476 -16.09 -5.94 28.58
N GLY A 477 -16.76 -5.32 27.61
CA GLY A 477 -16.91 -3.86 27.53
C GLY A 477 -17.63 -3.27 28.73
N LEU A 478 -18.73 -3.89 29.17
CA LEU A 478 -19.46 -3.46 30.37
C LEU A 478 -18.61 -3.60 31.66
N ARG A 479 -17.86 -4.69 31.77
CA ARG A 479 -16.94 -4.90 32.91
C ARG A 479 -15.81 -3.86 32.91
N ARG A 480 -15.24 -3.57 31.74
CA ARG A 480 -14.20 -2.54 31.58
C ARG A 480 -14.72 -1.15 31.93
N MET A 481 -15.94 -0.82 31.55
CA MET A 481 -16.61 0.43 31.96
C MET A 481 -16.69 0.54 33.48
N GLY A 482 -17.00 -0.55 34.19
CA GLY A 482 -17.00 -0.58 35.65
C GLY A 482 -15.66 -0.19 36.27
N TYR A 483 -14.54 -0.62 35.68
CA TYR A 483 -13.19 -0.22 36.12
C TYR A 483 -12.87 1.23 35.77
N MET A 484 -13.28 1.70 34.59
CA MET A 484 -13.08 3.11 34.19
C MET A 484 -13.86 4.08 35.07
N MET A 485 -15.07 3.70 35.52
CA MET A 485 -15.85 4.46 36.50
C MET A 485 -15.16 4.58 37.87
N GLN A 486 -14.19 3.71 38.17
CA GLN A 486 -13.36 3.79 39.38
C GLN A 486 -12.11 4.67 39.18
N GLY A 487 -12.00 5.36 38.03
CA GLY A 487 -10.90 6.28 37.72
C GLY A 487 -9.72 5.64 36.98
N MET A 488 -9.80 4.36 36.58
CA MET A 488 -8.73 3.70 35.83
C MET A 488 -8.68 4.18 34.37
N SER A 489 -7.47 4.31 33.81
CA SER A 489 -7.29 4.55 32.37
C SER A 489 -7.79 3.37 31.52
N SER A 490 -7.99 3.60 30.22
CA SER A 490 -8.45 2.57 29.27
C SER A 490 -7.57 1.31 29.29
N VAL A 491 -6.24 1.50 29.33
CA VAL A 491 -5.23 0.43 29.36
C VAL A 491 -5.24 -0.31 30.71
N GLN A 492 -5.26 0.42 31.82
CA GLN A 492 -5.36 -0.18 33.15
C GLN A 492 -6.65 -1.00 33.32
N ALA A 493 -7.78 -0.46 32.87
CA ALA A 493 -9.07 -1.15 32.90
C ALA A 493 -9.08 -2.42 32.03
N ALA A 494 -8.38 -2.41 30.90
CA ALA A 494 -8.22 -3.61 30.07
C ALA A 494 -7.35 -4.68 30.76
N ALA A 495 -6.28 -4.29 31.44
CA ALA A 495 -5.44 -5.21 32.21
C ALA A 495 -6.21 -5.96 33.32
N GLN A 496 -7.24 -5.31 33.91
CA GLN A 496 -8.11 -5.92 34.93
C GLN A 496 -9.03 -7.03 34.39
N LEU A 497 -9.19 -7.16 33.08
CA LEU A 497 -10.00 -8.23 32.49
C LEU A 497 -9.33 -9.62 32.59
N THR A 498 -8.05 -9.67 32.96
CA THR A 498 -7.22 -10.89 33.12
C THR A 498 -7.16 -11.75 31.85
N TRP A 499 -6.47 -12.90 31.89
CA TRP A 499 -6.36 -13.81 30.75
C TRP A 499 -7.67 -14.52 30.36
N VAL A 500 -8.68 -14.51 31.25
CA VAL A 500 -9.95 -15.23 31.04
C VAL A 500 -10.75 -14.63 29.89
N THR A 501 -10.85 -13.30 29.82
CA THR A 501 -11.58 -12.61 28.75
C THR A 501 -10.99 -12.90 27.37
N PRO A 502 -9.69 -12.68 27.10
CA PRO A 502 -9.14 -12.96 25.78
C PRO A 502 -9.14 -14.46 25.48
N LEU A 503 -8.97 -15.37 26.45
CA LEU A 503 -9.13 -16.79 26.19
C LEU A 503 -10.56 -17.14 25.75
N GLY A 504 -11.57 -16.57 26.40
CA GLY A 504 -12.96 -16.73 25.98
C GLY A 504 -13.20 -16.20 24.56
N LEU A 505 -12.64 -15.02 24.23
CA LEU A 505 -12.76 -14.42 22.89
C LEU A 505 -12.03 -15.27 21.83
N PHE A 506 -10.88 -15.83 22.16
CA PHE A 506 -10.15 -16.78 21.32
C PHE A 506 -10.99 -18.01 21.02
N VAL A 507 -11.53 -18.67 22.06
CA VAL A 507 -12.35 -19.88 21.91
C VAL A 507 -13.60 -19.59 21.08
N ILE A 508 -14.27 -18.46 21.30
CA ILE A 508 -15.52 -18.12 20.60
C ILE A 508 -15.29 -17.57 19.18
N ALA A 509 -14.08 -17.10 18.86
CA ALA A 509 -13.69 -16.75 17.50
C ALA A 509 -13.46 -17.99 16.60
N ILE A 510 -13.10 -19.15 17.17
CA ILE A 510 -12.88 -20.39 16.41
C ILE A 510 -14.12 -20.81 15.59
N PRO A 511 -15.35 -20.85 16.16
CA PRO A 511 -16.56 -21.09 15.38
C PRO A 511 -16.73 -20.13 14.19
N ILE A 512 -16.38 -18.85 14.32
CA ILE A 512 -16.46 -17.89 13.20
C ILE A 512 -15.49 -18.30 12.08
N LEU A 513 -14.23 -18.60 12.43
CA LEU A 513 -13.23 -19.12 11.49
C LEU A 513 -13.72 -20.41 10.81
N VAL A 514 -14.22 -21.38 11.58
CA VAL A 514 -14.76 -22.65 11.05
C VAL A 514 -15.92 -22.38 10.09
N GLY A 515 -16.81 -21.45 10.44
CA GLY A 515 -17.95 -21.07 9.62
C GLY A 515 -17.56 -20.45 8.27
N PHE A 516 -16.58 -19.54 8.28
CA PHE A 516 -16.02 -18.95 7.06
C PHE A 516 -15.18 -19.94 6.25
N ALA A 517 -14.38 -20.79 6.90
CA ALA A 517 -13.61 -21.84 6.22
C ALA A 517 -14.54 -22.87 5.56
N ALA A 518 -15.65 -23.24 6.21
CA ALA A 518 -16.67 -24.11 5.64
C ALA A 518 -17.35 -23.45 4.42
N PHE A 519 -17.66 -22.16 4.49
CA PHE A 519 -18.13 -21.37 3.35
C PHE A 519 -17.12 -21.36 2.22
N GLY A 520 -15.86 -21.03 2.51
CA GLY A 520 -14.81 -20.96 1.51
C GLY A 520 -14.53 -22.31 0.85
N LEU A 521 -14.51 -23.40 1.61
CA LEU A 521 -14.36 -24.74 1.07
C LEU A 521 -15.55 -25.15 0.19
N ALA A 522 -16.77 -24.75 0.55
CA ALA A 522 -17.96 -25.00 -0.25
C ALA A 522 -17.90 -24.25 -1.60
N VAL A 523 -17.56 -22.96 -1.57
CA VAL A 523 -17.33 -22.14 -2.78
C VAL A 523 -16.20 -22.74 -3.63
N TYR A 524 -15.07 -23.07 -3.01
CA TYR A 524 -13.91 -23.61 -3.70
C TYR A 524 -14.20 -24.93 -4.43
N ARG A 525 -14.99 -25.81 -3.80
CA ARG A 525 -15.44 -27.07 -4.40
C ARG A 525 -16.42 -26.83 -5.54
N ALA A 526 -17.45 -26.00 -5.32
CA ALA A 526 -18.49 -25.73 -6.30
C ALA A 526 -18.02 -24.90 -7.51
N THR A 527 -16.84 -24.29 -7.45
CA THR A 527 -16.24 -23.51 -8.54
C THR A 527 -15.14 -24.27 -9.29
N MET A 528 -15.03 -25.60 -9.14
CA MET A 528 -13.94 -26.37 -9.75
C MET A 528 -13.90 -26.21 -11.28
N THR A 529 -15.04 -26.30 -11.97
CA THR A 529 -15.12 -26.12 -13.44
C THR A 529 -14.72 -24.70 -13.83
N PHE A 530 -15.33 -23.69 -13.17
CA PHE A 530 -14.98 -22.28 -13.39
C PHE A 530 -13.48 -22.03 -13.23
N ARG A 531 -12.85 -22.57 -12.17
CA ARG A 531 -11.42 -22.38 -11.93
C ARG A 531 -10.55 -23.08 -12.96
N ALA A 532 -10.96 -24.25 -13.45
CA ALA A 532 -10.26 -24.95 -14.53
C ALA A 532 -10.31 -24.13 -15.83
N GLU A 533 -11.48 -23.61 -16.19
CA GLU A 533 -11.68 -22.72 -17.34
C GLU A 533 -10.90 -21.41 -17.18
N PHE A 534 -11.03 -20.75 -16.03
CA PHE A 534 -10.32 -19.51 -15.73
C PHE A 534 -8.80 -19.69 -15.78
N THR A 535 -8.28 -20.81 -15.26
CA THR A 535 -6.85 -21.14 -15.34
C THR A 535 -6.43 -21.42 -16.78
N ALA A 536 -7.26 -22.08 -17.57
CA ALA A 536 -6.99 -22.30 -18.99
C ALA A 536 -6.98 -20.97 -19.77
N ASP A 537 -7.93 -20.08 -19.49
CA ASP A 537 -7.99 -18.71 -20.02
C ASP A 537 -6.74 -17.91 -19.64
N LEU A 538 -6.36 -17.91 -18.35
CA LEU A 538 -5.15 -17.23 -17.87
C LEU A 538 -3.88 -17.78 -18.54
N ARG A 539 -3.78 -19.09 -18.75
CA ARG A 539 -2.65 -19.69 -19.50
C ARG A 539 -2.61 -19.25 -20.96
N GLN A 540 -3.74 -18.82 -21.52
CA GLN A 540 -3.81 -18.27 -22.87
C GLN A 540 -3.63 -16.75 -22.90
N VAL A 541 -3.74 -16.03 -21.77
CA VAL A 541 -3.57 -14.57 -21.71
C VAL A 541 -2.24 -14.11 -22.31
N PRO A 542 -1.07 -14.70 -21.96
CA PRO A 542 0.18 -14.33 -22.62
C PRO A 542 0.08 -14.42 -24.14
N LYS A 543 -0.53 -15.50 -24.68
CA LYS A 543 -0.72 -15.69 -26.12
C LYS A 543 -1.67 -14.67 -26.76
N ARG A 544 -2.61 -14.09 -26.01
CA ARG A 544 -3.53 -13.04 -26.52
C ARG A 544 -2.82 -11.71 -26.71
N PHE A 545 -1.74 -11.48 -25.95
CA PHE A 545 -0.93 -10.24 -26.00
C PHE A 545 0.43 -10.44 -26.70
N SER A 546 0.88 -11.68 -26.88
CA SER A 546 2.01 -12.03 -27.74
C SER A 546 1.59 -11.94 -29.21
N GLY A 547 1.88 -10.80 -29.85
CA GLY A 547 1.79 -10.68 -31.31
C GLY A 547 2.74 -11.63 -32.05
N PRO A 548 2.62 -11.75 -33.39
CA PRO A 548 3.58 -12.52 -34.18
C PRO A 548 4.99 -11.98 -33.96
N MET A 549 5.91 -12.87 -33.59
CA MET A 549 7.29 -12.51 -33.31
C MET A 549 7.95 -11.99 -34.59
N PRO A 550 8.49 -10.75 -34.61
CA PRO A 550 9.20 -10.21 -35.76
C PRO A 550 10.28 -11.19 -36.23
N GLU A 551 10.36 -11.47 -37.54
CA GLU A 551 11.29 -12.46 -38.11
C GLU A 551 12.75 -12.25 -37.70
N ARG A 552 13.14 -11.01 -37.41
CA ARG A 552 14.49 -10.65 -36.95
C ARG A 552 14.80 -11.21 -35.56
N LEU A 553 13.81 -11.30 -34.67
CA LEU A 553 13.98 -11.84 -33.31
C LEU A 553 14.09 -13.37 -33.32
N ASN A 554 13.54 -14.05 -34.33
CA ASN A 554 13.72 -15.49 -34.53
C ASN A 554 15.18 -15.87 -34.87
N ARG A 555 16.02 -14.90 -35.27
CA ARG A 555 17.43 -15.12 -35.62
C ARG A 555 18.38 -15.05 -34.42
N ILE A 556 17.89 -14.62 -33.25
CA ILE A 556 18.72 -14.56 -32.05
C ILE A 556 18.88 -15.99 -31.51
N PRO A 557 20.11 -16.48 -31.28
CA PRO A 557 20.30 -17.83 -30.78
C PRO A 557 19.76 -17.95 -29.33
N PRO A 558 19.16 -19.10 -28.95
CA PRO A 558 18.65 -19.32 -27.59
C PRO A 558 19.66 -19.04 -26.48
N LEU A 559 20.94 -19.34 -26.74
CA LEU A 559 22.02 -19.07 -25.80
C LEU A 559 22.22 -17.57 -25.57
N ALA A 560 22.07 -16.73 -26.61
CA ALA A 560 22.16 -15.28 -26.44
C ALA A 560 20.95 -14.73 -25.67
N MET A 561 19.75 -15.29 -25.85
CA MET A 561 18.58 -14.93 -25.03
C MET A 561 18.77 -15.30 -23.56
N ILE A 562 19.31 -16.48 -23.27
CA ILE A 562 19.64 -16.91 -21.90
C ILE A 562 20.74 -16.00 -21.33
N GLY A 563 21.77 -15.68 -22.11
CA GLY A 563 22.83 -14.76 -21.69
C GLY A 563 22.30 -13.37 -21.33
N MET A 564 21.39 -12.81 -22.14
CA MET A 564 20.71 -11.56 -21.83
C MET A 564 19.89 -11.64 -20.54
N GLU A 565 19.24 -12.78 -20.28
CA GLU A 565 18.49 -13.00 -19.03
C GLU A 565 19.41 -13.08 -17.81
N VAL A 566 20.50 -13.83 -17.90
CA VAL A 566 21.49 -13.96 -16.82
C VAL A 566 22.04 -12.58 -16.47
N VAL A 567 22.48 -11.82 -17.48
CA VAL A 567 23.03 -10.47 -17.27
C VAL A 567 21.96 -9.56 -16.67
N GLY A 568 20.77 -9.47 -17.26
CA GLY A 568 19.69 -8.62 -16.74
C GLY A 568 19.33 -8.95 -15.30
N ALA A 569 19.11 -10.22 -14.99
CA ALA A 569 18.72 -10.66 -13.66
C ALA A 569 19.82 -10.48 -12.59
N LEU A 570 21.10 -10.61 -12.95
CA LEU A 570 22.22 -10.32 -12.04
C LEU A 570 22.26 -8.85 -11.60
N PHE A 571 21.74 -7.94 -12.41
CA PHE A 571 21.58 -6.52 -12.05
C PHE A 571 20.21 -6.19 -11.43
N GLY A 572 19.41 -7.22 -11.10
CA GLY A 572 18.08 -7.06 -10.50
C GLY A 572 16.97 -6.82 -11.53
N TRP A 573 17.25 -7.02 -12.83
CA TRP A 573 16.31 -6.85 -13.94
C TRP A 573 16.02 -8.18 -14.66
N PRO A 574 15.47 -9.20 -13.98
CA PRO A 574 15.02 -10.41 -14.66
C PRO A 574 13.92 -10.08 -15.68
N GLY A 575 13.91 -10.77 -16.82
CA GLY A 575 12.90 -10.61 -17.87
C GLY A 575 13.46 -10.15 -19.22
N VAL A 576 14.71 -9.70 -19.30
CA VAL A 576 15.32 -9.25 -20.57
C VAL A 576 15.32 -10.37 -21.61
N GLY A 577 15.80 -11.57 -21.27
CA GLY A 577 15.83 -12.70 -22.20
C GLY A 577 14.44 -13.23 -22.52
N TRP A 578 13.49 -13.12 -21.59
CA TRP A 578 12.08 -13.45 -21.83
C TRP A 578 11.44 -12.54 -22.90
N LEU A 579 11.85 -11.27 -22.95
CA LEU A 579 11.39 -10.32 -23.96
C LEU A 579 11.81 -10.79 -25.35
N PHE A 580 13.09 -11.13 -25.49
CA PHE A 580 13.66 -11.63 -26.74
C PHE A 580 13.18 -13.04 -27.10
N ALA A 581 12.68 -13.82 -26.13
CA ALA A 581 11.98 -15.07 -26.40
C ALA A 581 10.50 -14.88 -26.81
N GLY A 582 10.02 -13.64 -26.97
CA GLY A 582 8.64 -13.37 -27.37
C GLY A 582 7.61 -13.67 -26.27
N GLN A 583 8.04 -13.69 -25.01
CA GLN A 583 7.19 -13.84 -23.82
C GLN A 583 6.98 -12.48 -23.16
N THR A 584 6.51 -11.50 -23.93
CA THR A 584 6.46 -10.07 -23.55
C THR A 584 5.77 -9.83 -22.20
N MET A 585 4.64 -10.47 -21.92
CA MET A 585 3.95 -10.30 -20.64
C MET A 585 4.76 -10.81 -19.44
N VAL A 586 5.43 -11.95 -19.59
CA VAL A 586 6.30 -12.50 -18.52
C VAL A 586 7.52 -11.59 -18.34
N ALA A 587 8.12 -11.17 -19.44
CA ALA A 587 9.25 -10.25 -19.46
C ALA A 587 8.94 -8.93 -18.73
N VAL A 588 7.84 -8.27 -19.10
CA VAL A 588 7.41 -7.00 -18.50
C VAL A 588 7.13 -7.18 -17.01
N ALA A 589 6.43 -8.24 -16.60
CA ALA A 589 6.15 -8.49 -15.19
C ALA A 589 7.45 -8.67 -14.39
N MET A 590 8.41 -9.44 -14.91
CA MET A 590 9.70 -9.65 -14.25
C MET A 590 10.53 -8.36 -14.22
N LEU A 591 10.52 -7.57 -15.30
CA LEU A 591 11.26 -6.30 -15.41
C LEU A 591 10.69 -5.21 -14.49
N MET A 592 9.43 -5.32 -14.07
CA MET A 592 8.85 -4.42 -13.06
C MET A 592 9.08 -4.92 -11.63
N ILE A 593 8.85 -6.22 -11.39
CA ILE A 593 8.90 -6.81 -10.04
C ILE A 593 10.35 -6.97 -9.57
N GLY A 594 11.24 -7.42 -10.45
CA GLY A 594 12.63 -7.71 -10.10
C GLY A 594 13.36 -6.52 -9.49
N PRO A 595 13.35 -5.34 -10.14
CA PRO A 595 13.99 -4.14 -9.59
C PRO A 595 13.30 -3.65 -8.32
N ALA A 596 11.97 -3.76 -8.24
CA ALA A 596 11.23 -3.41 -7.03
C ALA A 596 11.63 -4.29 -5.84
N ILE A 597 11.91 -5.58 -6.07
CA ILE A 597 12.41 -6.46 -5.01
C ILE A 597 13.88 -6.15 -4.69
N ALA A 598 14.74 -6.15 -5.70
CA ALA A 598 16.19 -6.03 -5.55
C ALA A 598 16.63 -4.65 -5.04
N TRP A 599 15.97 -3.57 -5.46
CA TRP A 599 16.43 -2.20 -5.23
C TRP A 599 15.50 -1.37 -4.37
N ALA A 600 14.35 -1.91 -3.93
CA ALA A 600 13.48 -1.24 -2.97
C ALA A 600 13.11 -2.14 -1.79
N LEU A 601 12.45 -3.28 -2.02
CA LEU A 601 11.93 -4.12 -0.95
C LEU A 601 13.03 -4.75 -0.08
N LEU A 602 14.04 -5.37 -0.69
CA LEU A 602 15.13 -5.99 0.06
C LEU A 602 15.97 -4.93 0.80
N PRO A 603 16.44 -3.84 0.17
CA PRO A 603 17.13 -2.78 0.89
C PRO A 603 16.31 -2.19 2.03
N MET A 604 14.98 -2.11 1.91
CA MET A 604 14.10 -1.62 2.97
C MET A 604 13.96 -2.63 4.12
N LEU A 605 13.65 -3.89 3.82
CA LEU A 605 13.42 -4.93 4.82
C LEU A 605 14.70 -5.30 5.59
N PHE A 606 15.84 -5.24 4.91
CA PHE A 606 17.15 -5.60 5.45
C PHE A 606 18.01 -4.37 5.71
N SER A 607 17.44 -3.16 5.68
CA SER A 607 18.15 -1.92 5.97
C SER A 607 18.79 -1.99 7.36
N PRO A 608 20.04 -1.56 7.54
CA PRO A 608 20.62 -1.43 8.88
C PRO A 608 19.89 -0.38 9.73
N PHE A 609 19.05 0.47 9.11
CA PHE A 609 18.32 1.55 9.76
C PHE A 609 16.90 1.20 10.22
N THR A 610 16.43 -0.06 10.04
CA THR A 610 15.06 -0.46 10.40
C THR A 610 14.95 -1.25 11.70
N ASP A 611 16.06 -1.55 12.37
CA ASP A 611 16.15 -2.20 13.69
C ASP A 611 15.20 -3.41 13.87
N THR A 612 15.21 -4.31 12.87
CA THR A 612 14.41 -5.54 12.86
C THR A 612 15.31 -6.77 12.91
N ALA A 613 14.77 -7.96 13.22
CA ALA A 613 15.52 -9.22 13.12
C ALA A 613 16.10 -9.47 11.70
N LEU A 614 15.57 -8.80 10.67
CA LEU A 614 16.05 -8.88 9.30
C LEU A 614 17.21 -7.91 9.02
N SER A 615 17.34 -6.78 9.72
CA SER A 615 18.41 -5.79 9.48
C SER A 615 19.82 -6.37 9.63
N GLN A 616 19.95 -7.48 10.37
CA GLN A 616 21.21 -8.21 10.60
C GLN A 616 21.87 -8.74 9.31
N LEU A 617 21.09 -9.00 8.25
CA LEU A 617 21.64 -9.50 6.98
C LEU A 617 22.08 -8.37 6.03
N ASN A 618 21.65 -7.13 6.26
CA ASN A 618 22.02 -5.95 5.47
C ASN A 618 21.95 -6.16 3.93
N TRP A 619 22.76 -5.43 3.18
CA TRP A 619 22.89 -5.51 1.73
C TRP A 619 23.39 -6.88 1.24
N TYR A 620 23.96 -7.73 2.10
CA TYR A 620 24.40 -9.08 1.75
C TYR A 620 23.25 -9.96 1.25
N THR A 621 22.01 -9.63 1.59
CA THR A 621 20.83 -10.27 1.00
C THR A 621 20.77 -10.15 -0.52
N LEU A 622 21.30 -9.07 -1.11
CA LEU A 622 21.37 -8.89 -2.57
C LEU A 622 22.40 -9.81 -3.22
N LEU A 623 23.49 -10.13 -2.52
CA LEU A 623 24.50 -11.09 -2.99
C LEU A 623 23.94 -12.50 -3.14
N ILE A 624 22.87 -12.82 -2.39
CA ILE A 624 22.17 -14.10 -2.50
C ILE A 624 21.02 -13.99 -3.50
N TRP A 625 20.22 -12.92 -3.41
CA TRP A 625 19.02 -12.73 -4.23
C TRP A 625 19.35 -12.57 -5.72
N LEU A 626 20.35 -11.76 -6.08
CA LEU A 626 20.66 -11.46 -7.48
C LEU A 626 21.10 -12.72 -8.24
N PRO A 627 22.07 -13.53 -7.76
CA PRO A 627 22.42 -14.80 -8.41
C PRO A 627 21.27 -15.81 -8.39
N ALA A 628 20.51 -15.90 -7.29
CA ALA A 628 19.38 -16.83 -7.20
C ALA A 628 18.29 -16.48 -8.23
N SER A 629 17.94 -15.19 -8.34
CA SER A 629 16.96 -14.70 -9.30
C SER A 629 17.43 -14.93 -10.74
N ALA A 630 18.72 -14.73 -11.03
CA ALA A 630 19.33 -14.98 -12.33
C ALA A 630 19.31 -16.46 -12.71
N LEU A 631 19.68 -17.35 -11.80
CA LEU A 631 19.65 -18.79 -12.01
C LEU A 631 18.22 -19.27 -12.26
N VAL A 632 17.26 -18.88 -11.41
CA VAL A 632 15.87 -19.30 -11.52
C VAL A 632 15.25 -18.80 -12.83
N SER A 633 15.40 -17.52 -13.13
CA SER A 633 14.81 -16.93 -14.34
C SER A 633 15.40 -17.54 -15.61
N SER A 634 16.72 -17.70 -15.66
CA SER A 634 17.43 -18.26 -16.82
C SER A 634 17.13 -19.74 -17.03
N ALA A 635 17.00 -20.51 -15.94
CA ALA A 635 16.62 -21.93 -16.02
C ALA A 635 15.18 -22.09 -16.54
N LEU A 636 14.25 -21.24 -16.08
CA LEU A 636 12.87 -21.25 -16.56
C LEU A 636 12.79 -20.83 -18.03
N LEU A 637 13.55 -19.80 -18.44
CA LEU A 637 13.65 -19.38 -19.84
C LEU A 637 14.21 -20.50 -20.72
N GLY A 638 15.30 -21.13 -20.28
CA GLY A 638 15.91 -22.28 -20.95
C GLY A 638 14.93 -23.44 -21.11
N ALA A 639 14.14 -23.76 -20.09
CA ALA A 639 13.10 -24.79 -20.17
C ALA A 639 12.01 -24.45 -21.20
N VAL A 640 11.62 -23.18 -21.33
CA VAL A 640 10.65 -22.71 -22.32
C VAL A 640 11.22 -22.80 -23.74
N LEU A 641 12.46 -22.37 -23.94
CA LEU A 641 13.14 -22.43 -25.23
C LEU A 641 13.38 -23.88 -25.67
N TRP A 642 13.80 -24.76 -24.75
CA TRP A 642 13.98 -26.19 -24.99
C TRP A 642 12.68 -26.86 -25.43
N ARG A 643 11.55 -26.57 -24.76
CA ARG A 643 10.23 -27.07 -25.15
C ARG A 643 9.79 -26.58 -26.53
N ARG A 644 10.10 -25.32 -26.89
CA ARG A 644 9.81 -24.80 -28.24
C ARG A 644 10.58 -25.54 -29.32
N GLN A 645 11.87 -25.80 -29.11
CA GLN A 645 12.69 -26.55 -30.06
C GLN A 645 12.20 -27.99 -30.24
N HIS A 646 11.82 -28.66 -29.14
CA HIS A 646 11.32 -30.05 -29.21
C HIS A 646 9.90 -30.17 -29.76
N ALA A 647 9.06 -29.12 -29.63
CA ALA A 647 7.74 -29.08 -30.26
C ALA A 647 7.80 -28.78 -31.77
N GLN A 648 8.93 -28.30 -32.29
CA GLN A 648 9.15 -28.00 -33.71
C GLN A 648 9.92 -29.10 -34.46
N GLN A 649 10.37 -30.16 -33.78
CA GLN A 649 10.89 -31.34 -34.48
C GLN A 649 9.71 -32.13 -35.09
N PRO A 650 9.66 -32.31 -36.42
CA PRO A 650 8.64 -33.14 -37.03
C PRO A 650 8.85 -34.58 -36.55
N ALA A 651 7.79 -35.21 -36.06
CA ALA A 651 7.77 -36.65 -35.84
C ALA A 651 8.30 -37.33 -37.11
N SER A 652 9.38 -38.10 -36.97
CA SER A 652 9.95 -38.91 -38.03
C SER A 652 8.84 -39.67 -38.76
N LYS A 653 8.76 -39.49 -40.09
CA LYS A 653 7.82 -40.17 -40.99
C LYS A 653 7.70 -41.66 -40.62
N PRO A 654 6.48 -42.24 -40.56
CA PRO A 654 6.36 -43.69 -40.54
C PRO A 654 6.90 -44.23 -41.86
N LEU A 655 7.83 -45.18 -41.78
CA LEU A 655 8.23 -45.99 -42.92
C LEU A 655 6.99 -46.72 -43.44
N VAL A 656 6.60 -46.38 -44.66
CA VAL A 656 5.63 -47.15 -45.43
C VAL A 656 6.29 -48.49 -45.77
N SER A 657 5.73 -49.56 -45.22
CA SER A 657 5.93 -50.93 -45.70
C SER A 657 4.55 -51.51 -45.93
N ALA A 658 4.10 -51.50 -47.18
CA ALA A 658 2.95 -52.26 -47.63
C ALA A 658 3.36 -53.72 -47.82
N ALA A 659 2.64 -54.66 -47.17
CA ALA A 659 2.06 -55.85 -47.79
C ALA A 659 1.68 -56.92 -46.74
N ASN A 660 0.47 -57.44 -46.91
CA ASN A 660 -0.04 -58.77 -46.55
C ASN A 660 -0.91 -59.00 -45.30
N ALA A 661 -2.03 -59.69 -45.60
CA ALA A 661 -2.90 -60.55 -44.79
C ALA A 661 -3.84 -59.86 -43.77
N THR A 662 -5.12 -59.63 -44.11
CA THR A 662 -6.30 -60.55 -44.02
C THR A 662 -6.70 -60.99 -42.60
N SER A 663 -7.99 -60.80 -42.32
CA SER A 663 -8.88 -61.49 -41.35
C SER A 663 -8.55 -61.44 -39.85
N ALA A 664 -9.39 -60.72 -39.07
CA ALA A 664 -9.97 -61.19 -37.80
C ALA A 664 -10.94 -60.16 -37.18
N GLU A 665 -11.91 -60.68 -36.43
CA GLU A 665 -13.13 -60.14 -35.81
C GLU A 665 -13.01 -59.00 -34.75
N PRO A 666 -14.14 -58.40 -34.29
CA PRO A 666 -14.12 -57.28 -33.35
C PRO A 666 -13.98 -57.73 -31.88
N GLY A 667 -12.84 -57.43 -31.28
CA GLY A 667 -12.56 -57.68 -29.86
C GLY A 667 -12.21 -56.39 -29.08
N GLU A 668 -13.00 -56.13 -28.04
CA GLU A 668 -12.78 -55.25 -26.87
C GLU A 668 -11.67 -54.18 -26.91
N ALA A 669 -12.08 -52.92 -27.14
CA ALA A 669 -11.23 -51.76 -26.88
C ALA A 669 -11.16 -51.47 -25.37
N ARG A 670 -10.11 -51.99 -24.72
CA ARG A 670 -9.68 -51.59 -23.35
C ARG A 670 -9.32 -50.10 -23.32
N ALA A 671 -9.98 -49.34 -22.44
CA ALA A 671 -9.65 -47.95 -22.15
C ALA A 671 -8.19 -47.80 -21.65
N PRO A 672 -7.45 -46.76 -22.08
CA PRO A 672 -6.09 -46.53 -21.59
C PRO A 672 -6.13 -46.12 -20.11
N ARG A 673 -5.41 -46.86 -19.27
CA ARG A 673 -5.19 -46.52 -17.85
C ARG A 673 -4.44 -45.18 -17.74
N PRO A 674 -4.80 -44.30 -16.78
CA PRO A 674 -4.07 -43.06 -16.57
C PRO A 674 -2.65 -43.37 -16.04
N ALA A 675 -1.64 -42.95 -16.80
CA ALA A 675 -0.26 -43.02 -16.36
C ALA A 675 -0.08 -42.19 -15.07
N ARG A 676 0.30 -42.85 -13.98
CA ARG A 676 0.77 -42.23 -12.74
C ARG A 676 1.90 -41.25 -13.08
N ARG A 677 1.63 -39.95 -12.99
CA ARG A 677 2.67 -38.92 -13.01
C ARG A 677 3.56 -39.09 -11.77
N ARG A 678 4.74 -39.68 -11.95
CA ARG A 678 5.81 -39.59 -10.96
C ARG A 678 6.30 -38.15 -10.91
N ILE A 679 6.34 -37.59 -9.71
CA ILE A 679 6.97 -36.29 -9.44
C ILE A 679 8.45 -36.42 -9.84
N PRO A 680 8.99 -35.47 -10.64
CA PRO A 680 10.40 -35.53 -11.03
C PRO A 680 11.28 -35.48 -9.78
N ARG A 681 12.28 -36.37 -9.70
CA ARG A 681 13.21 -36.47 -8.55
C ARG A 681 13.90 -35.14 -8.21
N GLY A 682 14.00 -34.21 -9.17
CA GLY A 682 14.49 -32.84 -8.94
C GLY A 682 13.58 -31.94 -8.11
N VAL A 683 12.26 -32.17 -8.10
CA VAL A 683 11.31 -31.42 -7.23
C VAL A 683 11.39 -31.93 -5.79
N ALA A 684 11.60 -33.24 -5.60
CA ALA A 684 11.85 -33.81 -4.28
C ALA A 684 13.21 -33.41 -3.71
N LEU A 685 14.24 -33.31 -4.56
CA LEU A 685 15.57 -32.81 -4.20
C LEU A 685 15.53 -31.32 -3.85
N GLY A 686 14.77 -30.50 -4.60
CA GLY A 686 14.58 -29.09 -4.31
C GLY A 686 13.83 -28.83 -2.99
N VAL A 687 12.79 -29.62 -2.69
CA VAL A 687 12.10 -29.53 -1.39
C VAL A 687 12.99 -30.06 -0.26
N ALA A 688 13.78 -31.12 -0.48
CA ALA A 688 14.70 -31.64 0.53
C ALA A 688 15.84 -30.67 0.85
N VAL A 689 16.39 -29.96 -0.14
CA VAL A 689 17.43 -28.93 0.05
C VAL A 689 16.85 -27.71 0.78
N ILE A 690 15.63 -27.27 0.44
CA ILE A 690 14.96 -26.16 1.15
C ILE A 690 14.66 -26.54 2.61
N VAL A 691 14.26 -27.78 2.88
CA VAL A 691 14.03 -28.28 4.25
C VAL A 691 15.34 -28.46 5.02
N LEU A 692 16.42 -28.94 4.38
CA LEU A 692 17.76 -29.03 5.01
C LEU A 692 18.36 -27.65 5.31
N PHE A 693 18.15 -26.67 4.42
CA PHE A 693 18.65 -25.31 4.58
C PHE A 693 17.89 -24.59 5.71
N LEU A 694 16.57 -24.72 5.77
CA LEU A 694 15.73 -24.19 6.85
C LEU A 694 16.04 -24.82 8.23
N LEU A 695 16.51 -26.07 8.27
CA LEU A 695 16.96 -26.75 9.50
C LEU A 695 18.41 -26.40 9.90
N SER A 696 19.20 -25.81 9.01
CA SER A 696 20.60 -25.44 9.29
C SER A 696 20.79 -24.02 9.87
N VAL A 697 19.76 -23.18 9.80
CA VAL A 697 19.77 -21.78 10.28
C VAL A 697 19.90 -21.63 11.81
N PRO A 698 19.39 -22.53 12.68
CA PRO A 698 19.56 -22.34 14.12
C PRO A 698 20.88 -22.90 14.68
N ILE A 699 21.63 -23.71 13.93
CA ILE A 699 22.68 -24.56 14.51
C ILE A 699 24.06 -23.89 14.47
N LEU A 700 24.35 -23.02 13.50
CA LEU A 700 25.68 -22.39 13.39
C LEU A 700 25.97 -21.26 14.41
N PRO A 701 25.02 -20.37 14.77
CA PRO A 701 25.31 -19.30 15.73
C PRO A 701 25.54 -19.81 17.15
N PHE A 702 24.91 -20.95 17.51
CA PHE A 702 25.09 -21.62 18.81
C PHE A 702 26.55 -22.10 19.03
N PHE A 703 27.35 -22.23 17.96
CA PHE A 703 28.76 -22.65 18.04
C PHE A 703 29.78 -21.51 17.87
N MET A 704 29.37 -20.28 17.54
CA MET A 704 30.31 -19.21 17.19
C MET A 704 30.48 -18.08 18.22
N GLY A 705 29.60 -17.94 19.22
CA GLY A 705 29.90 -17.16 20.44
C GLY A 705 30.32 -15.69 20.25
N ILE A 706 29.73 -14.96 19.31
CA ILE A 706 30.03 -13.53 19.08
C ILE A 706 28.82 -12.69 19.51
N THR A 707 28.77 -12.36 20.79
CA THR A 707 28.00 -11.26 21.38
C THR A 707 28.90 -10.69 22.46
N ASP A 708 29.20 -9.38 22.40
CA ASP A 708 29.65 -8.50 23.51
C ASP A 708 30.65 -7.43 23.02
N GLY A 709 30.19 -6.40 22.29
CA GLY A 709 31.03 -5.24 21.96
C GLY A 709 30.26 -3.92 22.02
N THR A 710 30.62 -3.05 22.95
CA THR A 710 30.15 -1.65 23.07
C THR A 710 31.01 -0.70 22.22
N PRO A 711 30.44 0.39 21.68
CA PRO A 711 31.20 1.39 20.88
C PRO A 711 32.19 2.18 21.75
N GLN A 712 33.38 2.50 21.21
CA GLN A 712 34.43 3.27 21.90
C GLN A 712 34.57 4.68 21.31
N TYR A 713 34.57 5.71 22.16
CA TYR A 713 34.85 7.10 21.79
C TYR A 713 36.35 7.33 21.60
N THR A 714 36.76 7.95 20.49
CA THR A 714 38.18 8.16 20.14
C THR A 714 38.50 9.67 20.05
N LEU A 715 39.67 10.09 20.55
CA LEU A 715 40.17 11.47 20.45
C LEU A 715 40.82 11.72 19.08
N MET A 716 40.46 12.82 18.42
CA MET A 716 41.03 13.27 17.15
C MET A 716 41.98 14.46 17.37
N PRO A 717 43.17 14.53 16.75
CA PRO A 717 44.08 15.66 16.94
C PRO A 717 43.57 16.96 16.26
N GLU A 718 42.94 16.87 15.10
CA GLU A 718 42.41 18.02 14.33
C GLU A 718 41.08 17.70 13.63
N LEU A 719 40.30 18.75 13.32
CA LEU A 719 39.01 18.67 12.62
C LEU A 719 39.24 18.49 11.11
N LEU A 720 38.72 17.41 10.53
CA LEU A 720 38.92 17.09 9.10
C LEU A 720 38.13 18.07 8.20
N GLU A 721 38.65 18.45 7.05
CA GLU A 721 38.00 19.39 6.10
C GLU A 721 36.57 18.99 5.65
N ARG A 722 36.15 17.74 5.86
CA ARG A 722 34.83 17.19 5.52
C ARG A 722 33.97 16.81 6.73
N SER A 723 34.42 17.07 7.95
CA SER A 723 33.71 16.61 9.15
C SER A 723 32.56 17.55 9.51
N SER A 724 31.36 17.01 9.69
CA SER A 724 30.17 17.76 10.14
C SER A 724 29.67 17.25 11.50
N GLY A 725 29.10 18.16 12.29
CA GLY A 725 28.53 17.89 13.61
C GLY A 725 29.16 18.72 14.73
N ALA A 726 28.86 18.35 15.98
CA ALA A 726 29.42 18.96 17.18
C ALA A 726 30.59 18.16 17.76
N TYR A 727 31.61 18.88 18.22
CA TYR A 727 32.83 18.32 18.80
C TYR A 727 33.11 19.00 20.14
N LEU A 728 33.63 18.26 21.11
CA LEU A 728 34.21 18.80 22.34
C LEU A 728 35.72 18.86 22.18
N GLN A 729 36.30 20.05 22.31
CA GLN A 729 37.74 20.21 22.47
C GLN A 729 38.10 19.93 23.93
N VAL A 730 38.94 18.92 24.14
CA VAL A 730 39.28 18.40 25.47
C VAL A 730 40.80 18.34 25.68
N ASP A 731 41.23 18.60 26.91
CA ASP A 731 42.65 18.59 27.33
C ASP A 731 42.76 18.19 28.80
N ASP A 732 43.51 17.11 29.10
CA ASP A 732 43.78 16.66 30.48
C ASP A 732 45.18 17.05 31.00
N GLY A 733 45.91 17.88 30.26
CA GLY A 733 47.28 18.29 30.54
C GLY A 733 48.35 17.28 30.11
N GLN A 734 47.96 16.11 29.59
CA GLN A 734 48.84 15.11 28.96
C GLN A 734 48.44 14.83 27.51
N GLN A 735 47.14 14.83 27.20
CA GLN A 735 46.55 14.62 25.88
C GLN A 735 45.54 15.73 25.57
N HIS A 736 45.56 16.22 24.33
CA HIS A 736 44.60 17.20 23.83
C HIS A 736 44.01 16.72 22.50
N GLY A 737 42.75 17.07 22.23
CA GLY A 737 42.10 16.74 20.96
C GLY A 737 40.61 17.03 20.94
N LEU A 738 39.97 16.64 19.83
CA LEU A 738 38.56 16.81 19.54
C LEU A 738 37.82 15.47 19.68
N MET A 739 36.79 15.46 20.49
CA MET A 739 35.89 14.33 20.68
C MET A 739 34.57 14.59 19.96
N LYS A 740 34.25 13.76 18.96
CA LYS A 740 32.98 13.90 18.23
C LYS A 740 31.79 13.48 19.08
N LEU A 741 30.79 14.34 19.18
CA LEU A 741 29.53 14.02 19.85
C LEU A 741 28.58 13.29 18.90
N PHE A 742 27.81 12.36 19.46
CA PHE A 742 26.78 11.65 18.70
C PHE A 742 25.52 12.50 18.55
N VAL A 743 24.93 12.48 17.36
CA VAL A 743 23.78 13.31 17.01
C VAL A 743 22.46 12.59 17.30
N TRP A 744 21.51 13.33 17.88
CA TRP A 744 20.13 12.91 18.09
C TRP A 744 19.19 13.91 17.43
N ASN A 745 18.16 13.40 16.75
CA ASN A 745 17.24 14.25 15.97
C ASN A 745 16.07 14.81 16.81
N PHE A 746 16.00 14.49 18.09
CA PHE A 746 14.99 14.95 19.05
C PHE A 746 15.61 15.05 20.46
N PRO A 747 15.10 15.93 21.34
CA PRO A 747 15.59 16.03 22.70
C PRO A 747 15.07 14.84 23.53
N LEU A 748 15.96 14.24 24.31
CA LEU A 748 15.73 13.21 25.31
C LEU A 748 15.62 13.83 26.71
N ASP A 749 14.78 13.22 27.56
CA ASP A 749 14.58 13.63 28.95
C ASP A 749 15.79 13.31 29.85
N GLU A 750 16.60 12.32 29.47
CA GLU A 750 17.83 11.92 30.15
C GLU A 750 18.94 11.69 29.11
N ALA A 751 20.21 11.94 29.49
CA ALA A 751 21.32 11.68 28.59
C ALA A 751 21.44 10.16 28.30
N PRO A 752 21.63 9.74 27.02
CA PRO A 752 21.82 8.34 26.65
C PRO A 752 22.90 7.67 27.50
N VAL A 753 22.71 6.39 27.83
CA VAL A 753 23.68 5.58 28.60
C VAL A 753 25.06 5.54 27.93
N ASP A 754 25.08 5.60 26.60
CA ASP A 754 26.32 5.59 25.83
C ASP A 754 26.98 6.96 25.72
N SER A 755 26.41 8.05 26.27
CA SER A 755 26.99 9.40 26.14
C SER A 755 28.42 9.46 26.70
N PRO A 756 29.34 10.22 26.07
CA PRO A 756 30.71 10.35 26.55
C PRO A 756 30.73 10.97 27.96
N VAL A 757 31.51 10.36 28.86
CA VAL A 757 31.70 10.80 30.26
C VAL A 757 33.09 11.41 30.40
N LEU A 758 33.18 12.67 30.81
CA LEU A 758 34.41 13.46 30.84
C LEU A 758 34.58 14.19 32.17
N ASN A 759 35.80 14.55 32.54
CA ASN A 759 36.01 15.46 33.66
C ASN A 759 35.59 16.89 33.25
N PRO A 760 34.83 17.63 34.09
CA PRO A 760 34.49 19.02 33.80
C PRO A 760 35.71 19.91 33.47
N ASP A 761 36.83 19.67 34.16
CA ASP A 761 38.06 20.46 34.00
C ASP A 761 38.76 20.22 32.65
N PHE A 762 38.38 19.16 31.92
CA PHE A 762 38.99 18.81 30.65
C PHE A 762 38.32 19.46 29.44
N VAL A 763 37.11 20.00 29.56
CA VAL A 763 36.36 20.57 28.43
C VAL A 763 36.76 22.03 28.21
N GLN A 764 37.45 22.33 27.11
CA GLN A 764 37.91 23.68 26.79
C GLN A 764 36.88 24.46 25.96
N GLU A 765 36.46 23.90 24.83
CA GLU A 765 35.56 24.56 23.87
C GLU A 765 34.60 23.57 23.19
N ILE A 766 33.47 24.08 22.71
CA ILE A 766 32.54 23.34 21.87
C ILE A 766 32.72 23.83 20.43
N VAL A 767 33.12 22.93 19.53
CA VAL A 767 33.37 23.27 18.13
C VAL A 767 32.26 22.72 17.25
N ILE A 768 31.59 23.58 16.49
CA ILE A 768 30.56 23.20 15.52
C ILE A 768 31.09 23.33 14.11
N SER A 769 30.89 22.29 13.29
CA SER A 769 31.19 22.34 11.87
C SER A 769 29.98 21.92 11.05
N GLN A 770 29.43 22.86 10.26
CA GLN A 770 28.29 22.61 9.36
C GLN A 770 28.24 23.61 8.20
N ARG A 771 27.51 23.27 7.13
CA ARG A 771 27.20 24.20 6.04
C ARG A 771 26.14 25.17 6.54
N GLY A 772 26.34 26.48 6.36
CA GLY A 772 25.38 27.50 6.81
C GLY A 772 25.33 27.61 8.34
N LEU A 773 26.27 28.35 8.92
CA LEU A 773 26.19 28.71 10.34
C LEU A 773 25.08 29.74 10.55
N ASP A 774 24.26 29.52 11.58
CA ASP A 774 23.23 30.46 12.01
C ASP A 774 23.82 31.47 13.00
N ASN A 775 23.05 32.43 13.48
CA ASN A 775 23.51 33.33 14.53
C ASN A 775 23.86 32.52 15.80
N ALA A 776 24.97 32.89 16.45
CA ALA A 776 25.52 32.21 17.62
C ALA A 776 24.52 32.05 18.79
N ASP A 777 23.57 32.97 18.93
CA ASP A 777 22.52 32.97 19.95
C ASP A 777 21.51 31.81 19.81
N ARG A 778 21.49 31.15 18.64
CA ARG A 778 20.63 29.99 18.35
C ARG A 778 21.26 28.65 18.70
N TYR A 779 22.56 28.62 19.00
CA TYR A 779 23.27 27.46 19.55
C TYR A 779 23.14 27.52 21.07
N GLN A 780 22.55 26.47 21.67
CA GLN A 780 22.11 26.53 23.07
C GLN A 780 22.60 25.30 23.82
N LEU A 781 23.25 25.50 24.97
CA LEU A 781 23.68 24.46 25.88
C LEU A 781 22.80 24.46 27.12
N PHE A 782 22.34 23.28 27.53
CA PHE A 782 21.45 23.08 28.67
C PHE A 782 22.03 22.03 29.63
N HIS A 783 21.80 22.22 30.93
CA HIS A 783 22.05 21.22 31.96
C HIS A 783 20.76 20.42 32.23
N VAL A 784 20.81 19.10 32.16
CA VAL A 784 19.65 18.18 32.04
C VAL A 784 19.14 17.68 33.41
N HIS A 785 19.17 18.50 34.47
CA HIS A 785 18.64 18.06 35.78
C HIS A 785 17.97 19.16 36.63
N GLY A 786 16.69 18.92 36.98
CA GLY A 786 15.99 19.49 38.15
C GLY A 786 15.22 20.80 37.94
N SER A 787 13.94 20.72 37.55
CA SER A 787 12.90 21.78 37.58
C SER A 787 13.19 23.17 36.99
N SER A 788 14.34 23.39 36.36
CA SER A 788 14.62 24.55 35.53
C SER A 788 15.71 24.18 34.53
N ASP A 789 15.37 24.12 33.24
CA ASP A 789 16.34 24.05 32.14
C ASP A 789 17.24 25.29 32.20
N HIS A 790 18.34 25.20 32.94
CA HIS A 790 19.27 26.30 33.06
C HIS A 790 20.13 26.33 31.80
N ARG A 791 19.86 27.35 30.96
CA ARG A 791 20.64 27.62 29.76
C ARG A 791 21.99 28.21 30.16
N ILE A 792 23.07 27.57 29.73
CA ILE A 792 24.42 28.09 29.91
C ILE A 792 24.71 29.09 28.78
N PRO A 793 25.12 30.33 29.11
CA PRO A 793 25.51 31.29 28.09
C PRO A 793 26.74 30.78 27.34
N LEU A 794 26.72 30.85 26.01
CA LEU A 794 27.85 30.51 25.15
C LEU A 794 28.40 31.79 24.53
N LEU A 795 29.71 32.01 24.67
CA LEU A 795 30.44 33.06 23.98
C LEU A 795 30.94 32.49 22.66
N ALA A 796 30.62 33.16 21.56
CA ALA A 796 31.05 32.75 20.23
C ALA A 796 32.21 33.59 19.74
N LEU A 797 33.29 32.93 19.34
CA LEU A 797 34.35 33.52 18.53
C LEU A 797 34.10 33.07 17.08
N PRO A 798 33.61 33.96 16.19
CA PRO A 798 33.40 33.60 14.81
C PRO A 798 34.74 33.34 14.13
N ASP A 799 34.84 32.21 13.42
CA ASP A 799 35.97 31.91 12.54
C ASP A 799 35.78 32.60 11.17
N ASP A 800 36.86 33.12 10.60
CA ASP A 800 36.89 33.85 9.32
C ASP A 800 36.43 32.99 8.12
N SER A 801 36.31 31.66 8.30
CA SER A 801 35.93 30.69 7.26
C SER A 801 34.42 30.54 7.01
N GLY A 802 33.56 31.01 7.93
CA GLY A 802 32.09 30.90 7.83
C GLY A 802 31.54 29.46 7.86
N ARG A 803 32.36 28.46 8.22
CA ARG A 803 32.01 27.03 8.31
C ARG A 803 32.19 26.42 9.69
N GLN A 804 32.93 27.10 10.57
CA GLN A 804 33.16 26.66 11.94
C GLN A 804 32.71 27.73 12.94
N LEU A 805 32.14 27.28 14.05
CA LEU A 805 31.76 28.13 15.16
C LEU A 805 32.34 27.53 16.44
N ALA A 806 33.29 28.25 17.04
CA ALA A 806 33.82 27.92 18.37
C ALA A 806 32.95 28.59 19.44
N LEU A 807 32.47 27.79 20.38
CA LEU A 807 31.55 28.19 21.44
C LEU A 807 32.18 27.88 22.80
N THR A 808 32.52 28.91 23.55
CA THR A 808 33.07 28.79 24.91
C THR A 808 31.96 28.97 25.94
N PRO A 809 31.79 28.06 26.92
CA PRO A 809 30.87 28.28 28.04
C PRO A 809 31.23 29.55 28.81
N GLY A 810 30.25 30.44 29.04
CA GLY A 810 30.41 31.69 29.79
C GLY A 810 30.47 31.51 31.31
N GLU A 811 30.22 30.30 31.79
CA GLU A 811 30.27 29.88 33.19
C GLU A 811 30.92 28.48 33.28
N ALA A 812 31.56 28.16 34.40
CA ALA A 812 32.23 26.87 34.59
C ALA A 812 31.22 25.72 34.64
N LEU A 813 31.40 24.70 33.79
CA LEU A 813 30.52 23.53 33.73
C LEU A 813 30.63 22.73 35.04
N GLN A 814 29.49 22.42 35.64
CA GLN A 814 29.39 21.63 36.88
C GLN A 814 29.24 20.13 36.54
N PRO A 815 29.49 19.21 37.49
CA PRO A 815 29.19 17.80 37.29
C PRO A 815 27.70 17.56 36.97
N GLY A 816 27.41 16.81 35.91
CA GLY A 816 26.04 16.55 35.46
C GLY A 816 25.89 16.22 33.98
N ASP A 817 24.64 16.10 33.52
CA ASP A 817 24.29 15.77 32.13
C ASP A 817 24.03 17.04 31.33
N TYR A 818 24.55 17.08 30.09
CA TYR A 818 24.48 18.24 29.21
C TYR A 818 23.85 17.91 27.87
N MET A 819 23.03 18.84 27.37
CA MET A 819 22.42 18.80 26.05
C MET A 819 22.80 20.06 25.26
N LEU A 820 23.49 19.86 24.14
CA LEU A 820 23.79 20.89 23.16
C LEU A 820 22.78 20.82 22.01
N SER A 821 22.07 21.92 21.77
CA SER A 821 21.05 22.04 20.74
C SER A 821 21.50 22.98 19.62
N ILE A 822 21.49 22.47 18.39
CA ILE A 822 22.08 23.11 17.21
C ILE A 822 21.04 23.23 16.08
N PRO A 823 20.90 24.39 15.42
CA PRO A 823 20.06 24.51 14.22
C PRO A 823 20.69 23.83 13.00
N VAL A 824 19.89 23.10 12.22
CA VAL A 824 20.34 22.38 11.01
C VAL A 824 20.06 23.20 9.75
N ASP A 825 21.00 23.22 8.81
CA ASP A 825 20.80 23.80 7.49
C ASP A 825 20.01 22.83 6.58
N GLY A 826 18.70 23.07 6.48
CA GLY A 826 17.76 22.24 5.74
C GLY A 826 16.38 22.89 5.64
N MET A 827 15.61 22.53 4.60
CA MET A 827 14.33 23.15 4.17
C MET A 827 13.18 23.11 5.21
N PHE A 828 13.43 22.59 6.43
CA PHE A 828 12.46 22.32 7.49
C PHE A 828 12.88 22.82 8.88
N ALA A 829 13.70 23.86 9.01
CA ALA A 829 13.98 24.56 10.27
C ALA A 829 14.15 23.65 11.52
N GLY A 830 14.88 22.53 11.36
CA GLY A 830 15.05 21.50 12.39
C GLY A 830 16.19 21.80 13.37
N ARG A 831 16.25 21.05 14.48
CA ARG A 831 17.34 21.12 15.46
C ARG A 831 17.92 19.72 15.72
N GLU A 832 19.22 19.65 15.89
CA GLU A 832 19.96 18.48 16.35
C GLU A 832 20.34 18.64 17.83
N TYR A 833 20.43 17.52 18.54
CA TYR A 833 20.72 17.46 19.97
C TYR A 833 21.91 16.54 20.20
N TYR A 834 22.85 16.99 21.01
CA TYR A 834 24.10 16.28 21.32
C TYR A 834 24.23 16.18 22.84
N TYR A 835 24.60 15.00 23.34
CA TYR A 835 24.65 14.71 24.77
C TYR A 835 26.07 14.36 25.23
N PHE A 836 26.43 14.82 26.43
CA PHE A 836 27.65 14.42 27.14
C PHE A 836 27.44 14.54 28.64
N ARG A 837 28.20 13.78 29.43
CA ARG A 837 28.16 13.77 30.89
C ARG A 837 29.47 14.24 31.47
N LEU A 838 29.41 15.09 32.48
CA LEU A 838 30.57 15.55 33.22
C LEU A 838 30.62 14.88 34.60
N ASP A 839 31.68 14.13 34.85
CA ASP A 839 31.94 13.42 36.11
C ASP A 839 33.40 13.67 36.56
N PRO A 840 33.62 14.33 37.71
CA PRO A 840 34.95 14.63 38.21
C PRO A 840 35.76 13.38 38.60
N SER A 841 35.15 12.20 38.65
CA SER A 841 35.85 10.93 38.87
C SER A 841 36.65 10.44 37.65
N VAL A 842 36.41 11.01 36.46
CA VAL A 842 37.19 10.74 35.25
C VAL A 842 38.57 11.38 35.40
N THR A 843 39.64 10.57 35.33
CA THR A 843 41.01 11.00 35.63
C THR A 843 41.92 11.11 34.41
N ALA A 844 41.51 10.61 33.25
CA ALA A 844 42.26 10.67 32.00
C ALA A 844 41.33 10.60 30.78
N LEU A 845 41.73 11.22 29.67
CA LEU A 845 41.04 11.12 28.39
C LEU A 845 41.31 9.77 27.70
N PRO A 846 40.39 9.28 26.84
CA PRO A 846 40.63 8.09 26.02
C PRO A 846 41.78 8.33 25.05
N VAL A 847 42.57 7.28 24.78
CA VAL A 847 43.80 7.36 23.99
C VAL A 847 43.56 8.08 22.66
N VAL A 848 44.35 9.13 22.39
CA VAL A 848 44.42 9.81 21.08
C VAL A 848 44.65 8.75 20.01
N ALA A 849 43.82 8.71 18.96
CA ALA A 849 44.12 7.89 17.80
C ALA A 849 45.56 8.24 17.36
N PRO A 850 46.50 7.27 17.29
CA PRO A 850 47.90 7.58 17.04
C PRO A 850 48.01 8.46 15.79
N GLU A 851 48.99 9.38 15.72
CA GLU A 851 49.18 10.26 14.53
C GLU A 851 49.31 9.46 13.22
N THR A 852 49.56 8.16 13.26
CA THR A 852 49.46 7.22 12.12
C THR A 852 48.03 6.91 11.67
N ALA A 853 47.00 7.38 12.38
CA ALA A 853 45.63 7.48 11.89
C ALA A 853 45.45 8.65 10.91
N THR A 854 46.53 9.38 10.61
CA THR A 854 46.60 10.20 9.38
C THR A 854 46.79 9.36 8.12
N SER A 855 47.07 8.05 8.22
CA SER A 855 47.15 7.16 7.07
C SER A 855 47.10 5.70 7.53
N GLU A 856 45.92 5.16 7.86
CA GLU A 856 45.63 3.82 7.34
C GLU A 856 45.41 3.99 5.82
N THR A 857 46.56 4.07 5.16
CA THR A 857 46.88 3.44 3.88
C THR A 857 45.90 2.29 3.64
N VAL A 858 45.00 2.34 2.65
CA VAL A 858 45.39 2.45 1.23
C VAL A 858 46.81 1.98 1.08
N ALA A 859 46.97 0.66 1.19
CA ALA A 859 48.21 -0.03 0.87
C ALA A 859 48.84 0.58 -0.38
N THR A 860 50.05 1.12 -0.22
CA THR A 860 51.01 1.27 -1.31
C THR A 860 52.24 0.55 -0.74
N ASP A 861 52.64 -0.63 -1.20
CA ASP A 861 52.85 -0.95 -2.60
C ASP A 861 52.86 -2.48 -2.80
N GLN A 862 51.79 -3.03 -3.37
CA GLN A 862 51.85 -4.13 -4.34
C GLN A 862 50.66 -3.96 -5.31
N GLN A 863 50.93 -3.17 -6.37
CA GLN A 863 50.17 -3.02 -7.61
C GLN A 863 48.84 -2.23 -7.57
N PRO A 864 48.58 -1.38 -8.60
CA PRO A 864 47.41 -0.52 -8.66
C PRO A 864 46.20 -1.31 -9.19
N THR A 865 45.22 -1.70 -8.36
CA THR A 865 44.13 -2.52 -8.91
C THR A 865 42.75 -2.32 -8.25
N GLU A 866 41.85 -1.74 -9.06
CA GLU A 866 40.39 -1.89 -9.14
C GLU A 866 39.47 -0.75 -8.64
N SER A 867 39.37 -0.38 -7.35
CA SER A 867 38.23 0.45 -6.86
C SER A 867 38.14 1.90 -7.36
N ALA A 868 39.25 2.64 -7.47
CA ALA A 868 39.26 4.02 -8.00
C ALA A 868 39.06 4.07 -9.52
N VAL A 869 39.57 3.06 -10.23
CA VAL A 869 39.42 2.91 -11.68
C VAL A 869 37.94 2.79 -12.05
N TRP A 870 37.11 2.11 -11.24
CA TRP A 870 35.69 1.93 -11.53
C TRP A 870 34.87 3.23 -11.51
N LEU A 871 35.22 4.21 -10.67
CA LEU A 871 34.50 5.50 -10.58
C LEU A 871 34.56 6.30 -11.90
N GLU A 872 35.64 6.14 -12.66
CA GLU A 872 35.83 6.79 -13.97
C GLU A 872 35.52 5.82 -15.13
N VAL A 873 35.81 4.53 -14.97
CA VAL A 873 35.54 3.50 -15.99
C VAL A 873 34.04 3.31 -16.20
N PHE A 874 33.19 3.40 -15.18
CA PHE A 874 31.73 3.28 -15.38
C PHE A 874 31.15 4.43 -16.22
N PRO A 875 31.37 5.71 -15.89
CA PRO A 875 30.93 6.81 -16.75
C PRO A 875 31.61 6.80 -18.13
N LEU A 876 32.89 6.42 -18.23
CA LEU A 876 33.61 6.34 -19.50
C LEU A 876 33.06 5.22 -20.41
N THR A 877 32.78 4.04 -19.85
CA THR A 877 32.14 2.94 -20.60
C THR A 877 30.71 3.29 -20.97
N ALA A 878 29.96 3.94 -20.09
CA ALA A 878 28.62 4.44 -20.38
C ALA A 878 28.63 5.49 -21.52
N ALA A 879 29.60 6.42 -21.50
CA ALA A 879 29.83 7.36 -22.58
C ALA A 879 30.18 6.65 -23.90
N GLY A 880 31.08 5.67 -23.87
CA GLY A 880 31.46 4.86 -25.04
C GLY A 880 30.31 4.07 -25.64
N ILE A 881 29.50 3.40 -24.80
CA ILE A 881 28.29 2.70 -25.23
C ILE A 881 27.30 3.69 -25.84
N SER A 882 27.10 4.83 -25.20
CA SER A 882 26.18 5.86 -25.69
C SER A 882 26.65 6.45 -27.03
N LEU A 883 27.95 6.69 -27.22
CA LEU A 883 28.54 7.07 -28.51
C LEU A 883 28.36 5.99 -29.58
N LEU A 884 28.46 4.71 -29.21
CA LEU A 884 28.18 3.61 -30.14
C LEU A 884 26.70 3.57 -30.54
N MET A 885 25.78 3.89 -29.62
CA MET A 885 24.36 4.06 -29.94
C MET A 885 24.14 5.25 -30.88
N VAL A 886 24.78 6.40 -30.62
CA VAL A 886 24.75 7.56 -31.51
C VAL A 886 25.28 7.19 -32.90
N TRP A 887 26.44 6.53 -33.00
CA TRP A 887 27.05 6.12 -34.26
C TRP A 887 26.15 5.19 -35.06
N THR A 888 25.59 4.17 -34.41
CA THR A 888 24.67 3.23 -35.06
C THR A 888 23.37 3.91 -35.51
N MET A 889 22.84 4.85 -34.73
CA MET A 889 21.67 5.65 -35.10
C MET A 889 21.96 6.62 -36.24
N ILE A 890 23.09 7.32 -36.25
CA ILE A 890 23.52 8.17 -37.36
C ILE A 890 23.66 7.35 -38.64
N GLY A 891 24.26 6.15 -38.56
CA GLY A 891 24.36 5.23 -39.69
C GLY A 891 23.00 4.79 -40.24
N ARG A 892 21.96 4.69 -39.40
CA ARG A 892 20.58 4.42 -39.83
C ARG A 892 19.90 5.67 -40.38
N LEU A 893 20.07 6.82 -39.75
CA LEU A 893 19.54 8.11 -40.18
C LEU A 893 20.07 8.52 -41.56
N ARG A 894 21.35 8.25 -41.86
CA ARG A 894 21.95 8.46 -43.19
C ARG A 894 21.33 7.59 -44.28
N LYS A 895 20.84 6.40 -43.93
CA LYS A 895 20.15 5.50 -44.88
C LYS A 895 18.69 5.92 -45.07
N LYS A 896 18.02 6.34 -43.99
CA LYS A 896 16.64 6.84 -44.02
C LYS A 896 16.38 7.70 -42.79
N PHE A 897 16.05 8.97 -43.01
CA PHE A 897 15.71 9.88 -41.93
C PHE A 897 14.42 9.42 -41.20
N ARG A 898 14.50 9.33 -39.88
CA ARG A 898 13.41 8.94 -38.98
C ARG A 898 13.46 9.84 -37.75
N ALA A 899 12.44 10.68 -37.55
CA ALA A 899 12.45 11.69 -36.50
C ALA A 899 12.65 11.12 -35.08
N TYR A 900 12.09 9.93 -34.79
CA TYR A 900 12.29 9.26 -33.50
C TYR A 900 13.74 8.78 -33.29
N GLU A 901 14.40 8.26 -34.34
CA GLU A 901 15.81 7.86 -34.26
C GLU A 901 16.72 9.09 -34.10
N ALA A 902 16.33 10.23 -34.67
CA ALA A 902 17.03 11.50 -34.47
C ALA A 902 16.92 11.98 -33.02
N ALA A 903 15.72 11.93 -32.43
CA ALA A 903 15.52 12.30 -31.02
C ALA A 903 16.32 11.40 -30.06
N TRP A 904 16.35 10.09 -30.31
CA TRP A 904 17.17 9.17 -29.50
C TRP A 904 18.67 9.38 -29.72
N ALA A 905 19.12 9.65 -30.95
CA ALA A 905 20.52 9.98 -31.21
C ALA A 905 20.95 11.25 -30.45
N VAL A 906 20.08 12.26 -30.38
CA VAL A 906 20.30 13.45 -29.55
C VAL A 906 20.38 13.08 -28.07
N ALA A 907 19.46 12.27 -27.54
CA ALA A 907 19.46 11.87 -26.14
C ALA A 907 20.73 11.08 -25.74
N PHE A 908 21.12 10.08 -26.54
CA PHE A 908 22.36 9.33 -26.32
C PHE A 908 23.59 10.23 -26.49
N GLY A 909 23.55 11.20 -27.39
CA GLY A 909 24.61 12.21 -27.53
C GLY A 909 24.74 13.06 -26.26
N MET A 910 23.63 13.58 -25.73
CA MET A 910 23.60 14.35 -24.49
C MET A 910 24.12 13.53 -23.32
N PHE A 911 23.71 12.26 -23.20
CA PHE A 911 24.18 11.37 -22.13
C PHE A 911 25.68 11.06 -22.26
N ALA A 912 26.17 10.83 -23.49
CA ALA A 912 27.60 10.62 -23.74
C ALA A 912 28.43 11.84 -23.32
N VAL A 913 27.97 13.05 -23.67
CA VAL A 913 28.64 14.29 -23.29
C VAL A 913 28.57 14.48 -21.77
N ALA A 914 27.43 14.22 -21.12
CA ALA A 914 27.31 14.34 -19.66
C ALA A 914 28.25 13.36 -18.94
N ALA A 915 28.21 12.06 -19.29
CA ALA A 915 29.09 11.06 -18.71
C ALA A 915 30.58 11.36 -18.99
N GLY A 916 30.92 11.82 -20.19
CA GLY A 916 32.28 12.28 -20.51
C GLY A 916 32.69 13.55 -19.73
N THR A 917 31.75 14.46 -19.48
CA THR A 917 31.96 15.66 -18.65
C THR A 917 32.25 15.28 -17.20
N GLN A 918 31.60 14.24 -16.69
CA GLN A 918 31.89 13.70 -15.35
C GLN A 918 33.31 13.14 -15.30
N VAL A 919 33.69 12.25 -16.23
CA VAL A 919 35.06 11.71 -16.31
C VAL A 919 36.08 12.83 -16.40
N TRP A 920 35.82 13.85 -17.23
CA TRP A 920 36.72 14.98 -17.38
C TRP A 920 36.80 15.85 -16.12
N GLY A 921 35.67 16.10 -15.46
CA GLY A 921 35.62 16.87 -14.21
C GLY A 921 36.34 16.16 -13.07
N ASP A 922 36.21 14.83 -13.01
CA ASP A 922 36.85 14.00 -11.98
C ASP A 922 38.36 13.87 -12.22
N LEU A 923 38.81 13.76 -13.48
CA LEU A 923 40.23 13.63 -13.84
C LEU A 923 41.01 14.95 -13.88
N VAL A 924 40.40 16.02 -14.39
CA VAL A 924 41.08 17.29 -14.72
C VAL A 924 40.66 18.43 -13.77
N GLY A 925 39.60 18.21 -12.98
CA GLY A 925 39.04 19.19 -12.06
C GLY A 925 37.74 19.81 -12.58
N TRP A 926 36.80 20.01 -11.66
CA TRP A 926 35.50 20.57 -11.98
C TRP A 926 35.55 22.09 -12.17
N THR A 927 34.94 22.55 -13.27
CA THR A 927 34.69 23.97 -13.52
C THR A 927 33.19 24.24 -13.51
N ALA A 928 32.78 25.49 -13.29
CA ALA A 928 31.37 25.85 -13.29
C ALA A 928 30.68 25.52 -14.62
N THR A 929 31.43 25.59 -15.72
CA THR A 929 30.96 25.18 -17.05
C THR A 929 30.74 23.67 -17.13
N LEU A 930 31.65 22.85 -16.62
CA LEU A 930 31.51 21.39 -16.58
C LEU A 930 30.33 20.97 -15.69
N ALA A 931 30.16 21.60 -14.52
CA ALA A 931 29.03 21.36 -13.62
C ALA A 931 27.68 21.64 -14.30
N ARG A 932 27.56 22.79 -14.97
CA ARG A 932 26.35 23.16 -15.72
C ARG A 932 26.09 22.22 -16.91
N LEU A 933 27.15 21.85 -17.64
CA LEU A 933 27.06 20.98 -18.80
C LEU A 933 26.60 19.57 -18.40
N TYR A 934 27.17 19.02 -17.33
CA TYR A 934 26.75 17.73 -16.76
C TYR A 934 25.29 17.76 -16.34
N TYR A 935 24.89 18.80 -15.59
CA TYR A 935 23.55 18.87 -15.01
C TYR A 935 22.47 19.06 -16.08
N VAL A 936 22.65 20.00 -17.01
CA VAL A 936 21.64 20.27 -18.04
C VAL A 936 21.46 19.08 -18.98
N LEU A 937 22.56 18.47 -19.42
CA LEU A 937 22.48 17.36 -20.37
C LEU A 937 22.07 16.07 -19.66
N GLY A 938 22.74 15.68 -18.58
CA GLY A 938 22.52 14.42 -17.88
C GLY A 938 21.27 14.40 -17.01
N ALA A 939 21.14 15.36 -16.10
CA ALA A 939 20.07 15.34 -15.08
C ALA A 939 18.74 15.87 -15.62
N THR A 940 18.75 16.93 -16.45
CA THR A 940 17.52 17.64 -16.83
C THR A 940 16.91 17.16 -18.14
N LEU A 941 17.70 16.95 -19.21
CA LEU A 941 17.16 16.85 -20.58
C LEU A 941 17.11 15.44 -21.18
N VAL A 942 18.06 14.56 -20.85
CA VAL A 942 18.21 13.24 -21.50
C VAL A 942 16.92 12.43 -21.53
N VAL A 943 16.22 12.30 -20.40
CA VAL A 943 15.02 11.46 -20.31
C VAL A 943 13.84 12.05 -21.10
N GLY A 944 13.73 13.38 -21.16
CA GLY A 944 12.72 14.07 -21.97
C GLY A 944 12.90 13.77 -23.46
N TRP A 945 14.15 13.80 -23.95
CA TRP A 945 14.47 13.45 -25.34
C TRP A 945 14.33 11.96 -25.65
N LEU A 946 14.61 11.07 -24.67
CA LEU A 946 14.30 9.64 -24.81
C LEU A 946 12.79 9.40 -24.95
N GLY A 947 11.99 10.05 -24.10
CA GLY A 947 10.52 10.02 -24.17
C GLY A 947 10.00 10.59 -25.49
N LEU A 948 10.60 11.67 -26.01
CA LEU A 948 10.24 12.25 -27.31
C LEU A 948 10.39 11.26 -28.45
N GLY A 949 11.49 10.49 -28.49
CA GLY A 949 11.69 9.49 -29.53
C GLY A 949 10.57 8.44 -29.52
N THR A 950 10.17 7.96 -28.34
CA THR A 950 9.04 7.03 -28.20
C THR A 950 7.71 7.68 -28.59
N TRP A 951 7.47 8.93 -28.21
CA TRP A 951 6.29 9.69 -28.62
C TRP A 951 6.20 9.82 -30.14
N LEU A 952 7.28 10.22 -30.80
CA LEU A 952 7.36 10.38 -32.25
C LEU A 952 7.17 9.04 -32.99
N LEU A 953 7.56 7.93 -32.37
CA LEU A 953 7.35 6.59 -32.90
C LEU A 953 5.87 6.17 -32.84
N LEU A 954 5.17 6.48 -31.75
CA LEU A 954 3.81 5.98 -31.49
C LEU A 954 2.70 6.91 -32.00
N ALA A 955 2.94 8.22 -31.98
CA ALA A 955 1.96 9.21 -32.42
C ALA A 955 1.71 9.05 -33.92
N ARG A 956 0.49 8.65 -34.31
CA ARG A 956 0.11 8.45 -35.71
C ARG A 956 -0.32 9.73 -36.43
N LYS A 957 -0.63 10.80 -35.68
CA LYS A 957 -1.09 12.09 -36.23
C LYS A 957 0.06 13.11 -36.20
N SER A 958 0.26 13.81 -37.31
CA SER A 958 1.35 14.79 -37.48
C SER A 958 1.30 15.92 -36.45
N TRP A 959 0.12 16.45 -36.12
CA TRP A 959 -0.01 17.51 -35.13
C TRP A 959 0.39 17.06 -33.71
N LEU A 960 0.15 15.79 -33.34
CA LEU A 960 0.60 15.23 -32.06
C LEU A 960 2.12 15.06 -32.02
N GLN A 961 2.73 14.63 -33.14
CA GLN A 961 4.18 14.55 -33.27
C GLN A 961 4.82 15.94 -33.11
N GLN A 962 4.27 16.96 -33.80
CA GLN A 962 4.72 18.34 -33.69
C GLN A 962 4.55 18.89 -32.28
N LEU A 963 3.40 18.63 -31.64
CA LEU A 963 3.15 19.06 -30.26
C LEU A 963 4.20 18.50 -29.29
N GLY A 964 4.48 17.19 -29.36
CA GLY A 964 5.51 16.57 -28.53
C GLY A 964 6.90 17.18 -28.75
N LEU A 965 7.25 17.42 -30.01
CA LEU A 965 8.52 18.07 -30.38
C LEU A 965 8.61 19.50 -29.80
N TRP A 966 7.58 20.33 -29.97
CA TRP A 966 7.57 21.70 -29.48
C TRP A 966 7.63 21.77 -27.95
N ILE A 967 6.94 20.87 -27.25
CA ILE A 967 7.00 20.79 -25.78
C ILE A 967 8.43 20.48 -25.34
N VAL A 968 9.10 19.50 -25.95
CA VAL A 968 10.46 19.12 -25.56
C VAL A 968 11.49 20.19 -25.94
N LEU A 969 11.31 20.90 -27.06
CA LEU A 969 12.14 22.06 -27.39
C LEU A 969 11.95 23.21 -26.39
N LEU A 970 10.72 23.48 -25.96
CA LEU A 970 10.42 24.47 -24.94
C LEU A 970 11.07 24.10 -23.60
N LEU A 971 10.91 22.84 -23.15
CA LEU A 971 11.54 22.34 -21.93
C LEU A 971 13.07 22.32 -22.03
N THR A 972 13.62 22.08 -23.22
CA THR A 972 15.06 22.18 -23.50
C THR A 972 15.56 23.60 -23.30
N GLY A 973 14.90 24.59 -23.92
CA GLY A 973 15.26 26.00 -23.77
C GLY A 973 15.12 26.49 -22.33
N LEU A 974 14.03 26.09 -21.65
CA LEU A 974 13.77 26.48 -20.28
C LEU A 974 14.74 25.82 -19.28
N GLY A 975 14.99 24.52 -19.41
CA GLY A 975 15.97 23.80 -18.59
C GLY A 975 17.38 24.34 -18.78
N PHE A 976 17.78 24.61 -20.02
CA PHE A 976 19.07 25.23 -20.32
C PHE A 976 19.18 26.64 -19.72
N GLY A 977 18.18 27.49 -19.92
CA GLY A 977 18.17 28.84 -19.35
C GLY A 977 18.27 28.84 -17.84
N LEU A 978 17.50 27.98 -17.15
CA LEU A 978 17.55 27.87 -15.70
C LEU A 978 18.92 27.41 -15.21
N VAL A 979 19.52 26.36 -15.79
CA VAL A 979 20.86 25.89 -15.37
C VAL A 979 21.94 26.94 -15.60
N MET A 980 21.87 27.70 -16.69
CA MET A 980 22.85 28.75 -16.98
C MET A 980 22.74 29.95 -16.03
N LEU A 981 21.53 30.29 -15.60
CA LEU A 981 21.27 31.39 -14.67
C LEU A 981 21.52 31.02 -13.20
N THR A 982 21.58 29.73 -12.90
CA THR A 982 21.83 29.22 -11.55
C THR A 982 23.28 29.49 -11.11
N PRO A 983 23.48 30.01 -9.88
CA PRO A 983 24.81 30.18 -9.29
C PRO A 983 25.52 28.83 -9.09
N VAL A 984 26.84 28.85 -9.28
CA VAL A 984 27.73 27.72 -8.93
C VAL A 984 28.63 28.20 -7.81
N ASN A 985 28.61 27.48 -6.69
CA ASN A 985 29.43 27.82 -5.54
C ASN A 985 30.90 27.44 -5.83
N SER A 986 31.73 28.46 -6.05
CA SER A 986 33.15 28.29 -6.41
C SER A 986 33.98 27.65 -5.30
N THR A 987 33.59 27.77 -4.03
CA THR A 987 34.32 27.18 -2.91
C THR A 987 34.02 25.69 -2.74
N LEU A 988 32.85 25.23 -3.21
CA LEU A 988 32.45 23.81 -3.15
C LEU A 988 32.80 23.03 -4.42
N LEU A 989 33.07 23.73 -5.52
CA LEU A 989 33.20 23.15 -6.85
C LEU A 989 34.34 22.14 -6.97
N ALA A 990 35.48 22.39 -6.34
CA ALA A 990 36.62 21.47 -6.36
C ALA A 990 36.36 20.19 -5.54
N ALA A 991 35.55 20.28 -4.48
CA ALA A 991 35.29 19.17 -3.57
C ALA A 991 34.05 18.33 -3.94
N GLU A 992 33.05 18.96 -4.57
CA GLU A 992 31.71 18.39 -4.78
C GLU A 992 31.31 18.31 -6.27
N GLY A 993 32.15 18.83 -7.16
CA GLY A 993 31.94 18.82 -8.59
C GLY A 993 30.60 19.44 -8.99
N TRP A 994 29.79 18.69 -9.73
CA TRP A 994 28.49 19.18 -10.20
C TRP A 994 27.48 19.46 -9.06
N HIS A 995 27.68 18.93 -7.85
CA HIS A 995 26.82 19.23 -6.70
C HIS A 995 26.95 20.67 -6.20
N ALA A 996 28.01 21.39 -6.61
CA ALA A 996 28.20 22.81 -6.32
C ALA A 996 27.23 23.74 -7.09
N LEU A 997 26.42 23.20 -8.00
CA LEU A 997 25.33 23.92 -8.65
C LEU A 997 24.12 24.04 -7.71
N GLU A 998 23.69 25.26 -7.40
CA GLU A 998 22.49 25.49 -6.59
C GLU A 998 21.23 24.98 -7.29
N LYS A 999 20.18 24.60 -6.55
CA LYS A 999 19.00 23.94 -7.14
C LYS A 999 17.72 24.71 -6.81
N PRO A 1000 17.50 25.89 -7.42
CA PRO A 1000 16.30 26.67 -7.18
C PRO A 1000 15.05 25.88 -7.56
N ALA A 1001 13.93 26.13 -6.86
CA ALA A 1001 12.71 25.34 -6.97
C ALA A 1001 12.23 25.15 -8.42
N ALA A 1002 12.32 26.18 -9.27
CA ALA A 1002 11.93 26.11 -10.67
C ALA A 1002 12.76 25.08 -11.49
N LEU A 1003 14.09 25.03 -11.28
CA LEU A 1003 14.98 24.08 -11.95
C LEU A 1003 14.67 22.64 -11.50
N THR A 1004 14.41 22.46 -10.20
CA THR A 1004 14.03 21.17 -9.61
C THR A 1004 12.72 20.67 -10.18
N ILE A 1005 11.68 21.52 -10.25
CA ILE A 1005 10.36 21.18 -10.82
C ILE A 1005 10.50 20.73 -12.28
N VAL A 1006 11.23 21.49 -13.09
CA VAL A 1006 11.40 21.20 -14.53
C VAL A 1006 12.15 19.90 -14.75
N THR A 1007 13.20 19.66 -13.96
CA THR A 1007 13.99 18.43 -14.00
C THR A 1007 13.13 17.22 -13.61
N ILE A 1008 12.35 17.30 -12.53
CA ILE A 1008 11.45 16.21 -12.11
C ILE A 1008 10.36 15.95 -13.14
N ALA A 1009 9.71 17.00 -13.65
CA ALA A 1009 8.63 16.88 -14.63
C ALA A 1009 9.12 16.25 -15.94
N THR A 1010 10.28 16.69 -16.44
CA THR A 1010 10.88 16.17 -17.68
C THR A 1010 11.27 14.70 -17.53
N ASN A 1011 11.88 14.32 -16.40
CA ASN A 1011 12.24 12.93 -16.12
C ASN A 1011 11.01 12.03 -15.93
N THR A 1012 10.01 12.49 -15.17
CA THR A 1012 8.81 11.69 -14.86
C THR A 1012 7.97 11.48 -16.12
N LEU A 1013 7.62 12.55 -16.84
CA LEU A 1013 6.82 12.45 -18.06
C LEU A 1013 7.57 11.70 -19.16
N GLY A 1014 8.87 11.98 -19.33
CA GLY A 1014 9.73 11.26 -20.26
C GLY A 1014 9.77 9.76 -19.98
N THR A 1015 9.91 9.37 -18.70
CA THR A 1015 9.90 7.96 -18.27
C THR A 1015 8.53 7.31 -18.49
N VAL A 1016 7.43 7.99 -18.15
CA VAL A 1016 6.08 7.48 -18.39
C VAL A 1016 5.84 7.22 -19.87
N ILE A 1017 6.28 8.14 -20.75
CA ILE A 1017 6.13 7.97 -22.20
C ILE A 1017 7.06 6.87 -22.72
N LEU A 1018 8.30 6.81 -22.23
CA LEU A 1018 9.29 5.81 -22.63
C LEU A 1018 8.85 4.39 -22.25
N VAL A 1019 8.47 4.19 -20.98
CA VAL A 1019 8.03 2.90 -20.43
C VAL A 1019 6.62 2.57 -20.92
N GLY A 1020 5.67 3.50 -20.79
CA GLY A 1020 4.29 3.32 -21.21
C GLY A 1020 4.12 3.14 -22.71
N GLY A 1021 5.03 3.69 -23.52
CA GLY A 1021 5.07 3.47 -24.96
C GLY A 1021 5.71 2.13 -25.37
N ALA A 1022 6.46 1.49 -24.46
CA ALA A 1022 6.98 0.14 -24.66
C ALA A 1022 5.96 -0.95 -24.25
N LEU A 1023 4.97 -0.60 -23.42
CA LEU A 1023 3.80 -1.42 -23.04
C LEU A 1023 2.73 -1.42 -24.14
#